data_AF-A0A7K1T2Z2-F1
#
_entry.id   AF-A0A7K1T2Z2-F1
#
_cell.length_a   1.000
_cell.length_b   1.000
_cell.length_c   1.000
_cell.angle_alpha   90.00
_cell.angle_beta   90.00
_cell.angle_gamma   90.00
#
_symmetry.space_group_name_H-M   'P 1'
#
loop_
_entity.id
_entity.type
_entity.pdbx_description
1 polymer ?
#
loop_
_entity_poly.entity_id
_entity_poly.type
_entity_poly.pdbx_seq_one_letter_code
_entity_poly.pdbx_strand_id
1 'polypeptide(L)'
;MTKLLQNKSIIKFLGIALSILLIVALVPQINIAYGSKDDVLADTGTEESVEDTDDLEGAEGAENAEGEEEGVLSEENVLDGATLDGEEPPAGEEAGIMATALPEENPDAGAETPADTTSTALANNESHTIEGDVTNTSSPLTFSGNGAYTLTVNGTLHSDIRVTSGATLSIVGAGTIQGSGISSVIAIVGSNSKVILGTENGVGPTVTGGKGSESPGNFNNGAGTVGGGVFVNDGASFIMHSGAITKNEAGAGGGVFVWNGCHFEMTGGEISSNKAKDPDKTDDSDGPLRAHEGGGIFTDAKDTKITGGSIINNETETTTDWGGGGIYINNNGTLMIPSALITNNSAAGLGGGVAGCPHAKIIIGEKETTSAGQLESSAAVFKNTASGTSYPLNTVLRFNVPASVVSSGKNVPSGDFFLTGMGEGEIDKLLNGENPGNVVDGKLTYGWSTKYTLENKDYVSKSFKVDLAQDYYCTLASYVSADNTLVRGDGETLAWRGFEVGMPPVNGCSVSDTGLWSREIGIPVGQSYESHDATLCLTNTATADNVNIARSVIITGNKSGTHGGGIACNGAIKFGKFDTEEKTTVNPYTVSLTKKIVNSLGDLLDIGSDDVFRFELTDKETNETYEGYTENGDLKFILPGFSTEGPKEKNLLFEGDIN
;
A
#
# COMPACT_ATOMS: atom_id res chain seq x y z
N MET A 1 -49.99 23.41 -15.01
CA MET A 1 -48.63 23.21 -14.44
C MET A 1 -48.37 23.96 -13.13
N THR A 2 -49.08 25.05 -12.80
CA THR A 2 -48.75 25.92 -11.66
C THR A 2 -49.36 25.57 -10.29
N LYS A 3 -50.10 24.45 -10.16
CA LYS A 3 -50.66 23.99 -8.87
C LYS A 3 -49.92 22.80 -8.23
N LEU A 4 -48.99 22.16 -8.95
CA LEU A 4 -48.19 21.06 -8.37
C LEU A 4 -47.05 21.56 -7.47
N LEU A 5 -46.57 22.79 -7.70
CA LEU A 5 -45.41 23.41 -7.03
C LEU A 5 -45.74 24.16 -5.74
N GLN A 6 -46.96 24.06 -5.21
CA GLN A 6 -47.37 24.70 -3.95
C GLN A 6 -47.60 23.70 -2.81
N ASN A 7 -47.54 22.39 -3.10
CA ASN A 7 -47.73 21.36 -2.09
C ASN A 7 -46.38 21.03 -1.43
N LYS A 8 -46.21 21.49 -0.17
CA LYS A 8 -44.98 21.31 0.61
C LYS A 8 -44.55 19.84 0.75
N SER A 9 -45.49 18.89 0.76
CA SER A 9 -45.16 17.46 0.83
C SER A 9 -44.62 16.93 -0.50
N ILE A 10 -45.13 17.44 -1.64
CA ILE A 10 -44.62 17.08 -2.97
C ILE A 10 -43.23 17.68 -3.20
N ILE A 11 -42.98 18.91 -2.74
CA ILE A 11 -41.64 19.55 -2.85
C ILE A 11 -40.62 18.80 -2.00
N LYS A 12 -40.98 18.36 -0.79
CA LYS A 12 -40.11 17.52 0.05
C LYS A 12 -39.83 16.16 -0.61
N PHE A 13 -40.85 15.52 -1.17
CA PHE A 13 -40.69 14.24 -1.85
C PHE A 13 -39.83 14.37 -3.12
N LEU A 14 -40.02 15.45 -3.90
CA LEU A 14 -39.22 15.72 -5.10
C LEU A 14 -37.78 16.11 -4.75
N GLY A 15 -37.56 16.81 -3.64
CA GLY A 15 -36.23 17.13 -3.12
C GLY A 15 -35.47 15.88 -2.67
N ILE A 16 -36.14 14.96 -1.97
CA ILE A 16 -35.57 13.67 -1.56
C ILE A 16 -35.28 12.80 -2.79
N ALA A 17 -36.22 12.73 -3.75
CA ALA A 17 -36.02 11.99 -4.99
C ALA A 17 -34.88 12.56 -5.84
N LEU A 18 -34.72 13.88 -5.94
CA LEU A 18 -33.59 14.50 -6.62
C LEU A 18 -32.27 14.26 -5.88
N SER A 19 -32.24 14.29 -4.54
CA SER A 19 -31.03 13.97 -3.79
C SER A 19 -30.62 12.51 -3.95
N ILE A 20 -31.57 11.58 -4.01
CA ILE A 20 -31.27 10.16 -4.28
C ILE A 20 -30.77 9.99 -5.72
N LEU A 21 -31.37 10.67 -6.70
CA LEU A 21 -30.91 10.65 -8.09
C LEU A 21 -29.52 11.28 -8.26
N LEU A 22 -29.20 12.33 -7.48
CA LEU A 22 -27.89 12.95 -7.48
C LEU A 22 -26.83 12.03 -6.84
N ILE A 23 -27.18 11.32 -5.76
CA ILE A 23 -26.32 10.32 -5.11
C ILE A 23 -26.07 9.14 -6.06
N VAL A 24 -27.11 8.65 -6.76
CA VAL A 24 -26.99 7.57 -7.76
C VAL A 24 -26.17 7.99 -8.98
N ALA A 25 -26.16 9.30 -9.33
CA ALA A 25 -25.36 9.84 -10.44
C ALA A 25 -23.91 10.19 -10.05
N LEU A 26 -23.62 10.35 -8.75
CA LEU A 26 -22.28 10.64 -8.20
C LEU A 26 -21.52 9.38 -7.76
N VAL A 27 -22.21 8.24 -7.69
CA VAL A 27 -21.57 6.92 -7.55
C VAL A 27 -21.21 6.43 -8.96
N PRO A 28 -19.93 6.16 -9.26
CA PRO A 28 -19.57 5.50 -10.51
C PRO A 28 -20.27 4.14 -10.56
N GLN A 29 -21.21 3.96 -11.49
CA GLN A 29 -21.69 2.63 -11.81
C GLN A 29 -20.57 1.91 -12.55
N ILE A 30 -19.84 1.07 -11.83
CA ILE A 30 -18.96 0.07 -12.42
C ILE A 30 -19.88 -0.96 -13.07
N ASN A 31 -20.17 -0.78 -14.36
CA ASN A 31 -20.60 -1.90 -15.20
C ASN A 31 -19.37 -2.77 -15.39
N ILE A 32 -19.34 -3.91 -14.70
CA ILE A 32 -18.40 -4.99 -15.01
C ILE A 32 -18.87 -5.57 -16.35
N ALA A 33 -18.17 -5.23 -17.42
CA ALA A 33 -18.44 -5.77 -18.74
C ALA A 33 -18.07 -7.26 -18.78
N TYR A 34 -19.07 -8.14 -18.81
CA TYR A 34 -18.96 -9.48 -19.37
C TYR A 34 -20.23 -9.81 -20.15
N GLY A 35 -20.04 -10.20 -21.41
CA GLY A 35 -20.91 -11.07 -22.22
C GLY A 35 -22.33 -10.58 -22.48
N SER A 36 -22.60 -10.19 -23.73
CA SER A 36 -23.97 -10.07 -24.23
C SER A 36 -24.73 -11.38 -24.02
N LYS A 37 -25.84 -11.30 -23.29
CA LYS A 37 -26.96 -12.23 -23.45
C LYS A 37 -27.48 -12.03 -24.87
N ASP A 38 -26.97 -12.80 -25.80
CA ASP A 38 -27.60 -13.21 -27.05
C ASP A 38 -26.53 -13.95 -27.87
N ASP A 39 -26.46 -15.27 -27.69
CA ASP A 39 -26.07 -16.22 -28.74
C ASP A 39 -26.44 -17.63 -28.25
N VAL A 40 -27.75 -17.89 -28.29
CA VAL A 40 -28.29 -19.25 -28.26
C VAL A 40 -28.09 -19.83 -29.65
N LEU A 41 -27.10 -20.70 -29.81
CA LEU A 41 -27.13 -21.70 -30.89
C LEU A 41 -27.81 -22.97 -30.36
N ALA A 42 -29.01 -23.18 -30.87
CA ALA A 42 -29.76 -24.41 -30.76
C ALA A 42 -29.00 -25.58 -31.40
N ASP A 43 -28.90 -26.71 -30.72
CA ASP A 43 -29.25 -27.99 -31.31
C ASP A 43 -29.71 -29.01 -30.26
N THR A 44 -30.47 -29.96 -30.80
CA THR A 44 -31.53 -30.85 -30.32
C THR A 44 -31.16 -32.08 -29.47
N GLY A 45 -32.17 -32.54 -28.71
CA GLY A 45 -32.41 -33.94 -28.30
C GLY A 45 -31.74 -34.37 -26.98
N THR A 46 -32.38 -35.00 -26.00
CA THR A 46 -33.59 -35.84 -26.00
C THR A 46 -34.04 -36.06 -24.53
N GLU A 47 -35.35 -36.24 -24.35
CA GLU A 47 -36.16 -36.83 -23.24
C GLU A 47 -35.41 -37.67 -22.18
N GLU A 48 -35.80 -37.86 -20.92
CA GLU A 48 -37.05 -37.89 -20.11
C GLU A 48 -36.51 -37.95 -18.63
N SER A 49 -37.14 -37.60 -17.52
CA SER A 49 -38.47 -37.95 -17.01
C SER A 49 -38.73 -37.15 -15.71
N VAL A 50 -40.00 -36.79 -15.52
CA VAL A 50 -40.62 -36.15 -14.36
C VAL A 50 -40.85 -37.17 -13.24
N GLU A 51 -40.68 -36.77 -11.97
CA GLU A 51 -41.65 -37.09 -10.91
C GLU A 51 -41.77 -35.91 -9.94
N ASP A 52 -43.01 -35.42 -9.86
CA ASP A 52 -43.56 -34.49 -8.86
C ASP A 52 -43.59 -35.14 -7.47
N THR A 53 -43.55 -34.33 -6.39
CA THR A 53 -44.73 -34.08 -5.54
C THR A 53 -44.43 -33.18 -4.33
N ASP A 54 -45.30 -32.18 -4.22
CA ASP A 54 -45.99 -31.64 -3.03
C ASP A 54 -45.22 -30.86 -1.94
N ASP A 55 -45.40 -29.54 -2.02
CA ASP A 55 -46.06 -28.65 -1.06
C ASP A 55 -45.87 -28.90 0.45
N LEU A 56 -45.40 -27.87 1.16
CA LEU A 56 -46.06 -27.35 2.37
C LEU A 56 -45.58 -25.93 2.72
N GLU A 57 -46.55 -25.05 2.93
CA GLU A 57 -46.42 -23.66 3.36
C GLU A 57 -45.83 -23.51 4.77
N GLY A 58 -45.23 -22.33 5.06
CA GLY A 58 -45.31 -21.77 6.40
C GLY A 58 -44.17 -20.86 6.88
N ALA A 59 -44.47 -19.56 6.85
CA ALA A 59 -44.22 -18.58 7.91
C ALA A 59 -42.89 -17.79 8.01
N GLU A 60 -43.11 -16.56 8.46
CA GLU A 60 -42.29 -15.37 8.54
C GLU A 60 -41.17 -15.39 9.62
N GLY A 61 -40.20 -14.48 9.46
CA GLY A 61 -39.25 -14.04 10.50
C GLY A 61 -37.92 -13.61 9.86
N ALA A 62 -37.73 -12.33 9.56
CA ALA A 62 -37.18 -11.29 10.44
C ALA A 62 -35.66 -11.43 10.69
N GLU A 63 -35.01 -10.28 10.49
CA GLU A 63 -33.58 -9.91 10.55
C GLU A 63 -32.78 -10.51 11.71
N ASN A 64 -31.45 -10.62 11.53
CA ASN A 64 -30.37 -10.27 12.48
C ASN A 64 -29.01 -10.53 11.78
N ALA A 65 -28.17 -9.53 11.52
CA ALA A 65 -27.26 -8.85 12.46
C ALA A 65 -26.05 -9.74 12.83
N GLU A 66 -24.94 -9.54 12.12
CA GLU A 66 -23.63 -10.10 12.44
C GLU A 66 -22.90 -9.18 13.42
N GLY A 67 -22.41 -9.75 14.53
CA GLY A 67 -21.56 -9.11 15.51
C GLY A 67 -20.29 -9.93 15.69
N GLU A 68 -19.16 -9.24 15.66
CA GLU A 68 -17.79 -9.72 15.88
C GLU A 68 -17.49 -9.79 17.40
N GLU A 69 -16.72 -10.79 17.85
CA GLU A 69 -15.92 -10.74 19.08
C GLU A 69 -14.69 -11.67 18.99
N GLU A 70 -13.52 -11.15 19.39
CA GLU A 70 -12.21 -11.80 19.48
C GLU A 70 -11.79 -12.02 20.96
N GLY A 71 -10.99 -13.06 21.22
CA GLY A 71 -10.67 -13.58 22.56
C GLY A 71 -9.18 -13.49 22.97
N VAL A 72 -8.96 -13.33 24.28
CA VAL A 72 -7.69 -13.02 24.99
C VAL A 72 -7.09 -14.27 25.68
N LEU A 73 -5.83 -14.16 26.17
CA LEU A 73 -5.14 -14.82 27.34
C LEU A 73 -3.90 -15.68 26.96
N SER A 74 -2.80 -15.88 27.72
CA SER A 74 -2.20 -15.38 28.98
C SER A 74 -0.81 -16.05 29.19
N GLU A 75 0.10 -15.42 29.95
CA GLU A 75 1.57 -15.68 30.12
C GLU A 75 2.02 -16.88 31.01
N GLU A 76 3.23 -17.42 30.74
CA GLU A 76 4.39 -17.63 31.68
C GLU A 76 5.35 -18.80 31.25
N ASN A 77 6.60 -18.50 30.86
CA ASN A 77 7.86 -18.95 31.54
C ASN A 77 9.15 -18.73 30.71
N VAL A 78 10.24 -18.50 31.47
CA VAL A 78 11.55 -17.91 31.14
C VAL A 78 12.61 -18.99 30.86
N LEU A 79 13.59 -18.76 29.95
CA LEU A 79 15.07 -18.86 30.17
C LEU A 79 15.94 -18.98 28.87
N ASP A 80 16.83 -17.99 28.73
CA ASP A 80 18.30 -18.06 28.46
C ASP A 80 18.89 -18.33 27.05
N GLY A 81 19.15 -17.23 26.31
CA GLY A 81 20.51 -16.73 25.96
C GLY A 81 21.37 -17.41 24.87
N ALA A 82 21.66 -16.69 23.76
CA ALA A 82 23.02 -16.50 23.19
C ALA A 82 23.03 -15.52 21.99
N THR A 83 23.89 -14.50 22.09
CA THR A 83 24.21 -13.41 21.14
C THR A 83 25.02 -13.86 19.91
N LEU A 84 24.82 -13.25 18.72
CA LEU A 84 25.86 -13.14 17.69
C LEU A 84 25.78 -11.85 16.86
N ASP A 85 26.99 -11.33 16.59
CA ASP A 85 27.40 -10.02 16.09
C ASP A 85 26.99 -9.67 14.64
N GLY A 86 26.83 -8.37 14.38
CA GLY A 86 26.51 -7.80 13.08
C GLY A 86 27.72 -7.46 12.20
N GLU A 87 27.44 -7.26 10.91
CA GLU A 87 28.33 -6.55 9.99
C GLU A 87 27.54 -5.54 9.15
N GLU A 88 28.17 -4.37 9.01
CA GLU A 88 27.72 -3.13 8.35
C GLU A 88 27.93 -3.21 6.82
N PRO A 89 26.96 -2.77 5.98
CA PRO A 89 27.17 -2.71 4.54
C PRO A 89 27.81 -1.38 4.08
N PRO A 90 28.61 -1.39 3.00
CA PRO A 90 29.44 -0.27 2.56
C PRO A 90 28.70 0.77 1.70
N ALA A 91 29.29 1.97 1.64
CA ALA A 91 28.78 3.19 1.01
C ALA A 91 29.20 3.38 -0.48
N GLY A 92 28.39 4.20 -1.20
CA GLY A 92 28.63 4.77 -2.54
C GLY A 92 27.66 4.20 -3.59
N GLU A 93 26.95 4.93 -4.45
CA GLU A 93 27.24 6.20 -5.14
C GLU A 93 25.91 6.87 -5.59
N GLU A 94 25.81 8.19 -5.40
CA GLU A 94 24.62 9.05 -5.54
C GLU A 94 24.18 9.29 -7.00
N ALA A 95 22.87 9.23 -7.27
CA ALA A 95 22.26 9.66 -8.54
C ALA A 95 21.45 10.94 -8.31
N GLY A 96 21.97 12.07 -8.82
CA GLY A 96 21.35 13.38 -8.70
C GLY A 96 20.02 13.50 -9.44
N ILE A 97 18.98 13.92 -8.72
CA ILE A 97 17.71 14.42 -9.25
C ILE A 97 17.40 15.70 -8.48
N MET A 98 17.01 16.75 -9.19
CA MET A 98 16.80 18.12 -8.69
C MET A 98 15.65 18.19 -7.67
N ALA A 99 15.93 17.78 -6.44
CA ALA A 99 15.25 18.23 -5.25
C ALA A 99 15.61 19.71 -5.04
N THR A 100 14.62 20.55 -4.75
CA THR A 100 14.91 21.80 -4.04
C THR A 100 15.68 21.43 -2.78
N ALA A 101 16.94 21.88 -2.73
CA ALA A 101 17.92 21.48 -1.74
C ALA A 101 17.35 21.49 -0.32
N LEU A 102 17.44 20.34 0.35
CA LEU A 102 17.53 20.29 1.81
C LEU A 102 18.75 21.13 2.21
N PRO A 103 18.65 22.06 3.17
CA PRO A 103 19.85 22.53 3.82
C PRO A 103 20.45 21.34 4.59
N GLU A 104 21.64 20.91 4.19
CA GLU A 104 22.52 20.16 5.09
C GLU A 104 22.77 21.06 6.31
N GLU A 105 22.27 20.69 7.48
CA GLU A 105 22.66 21.33 8.73
C GLU A 105 24.13 20.99 9.01
N ASN A 106 25.00 21.91 8.60
CA ASN A 106 26.34 22.04 9.15
C ASN A 106 26.20 22.29 10.67
N PRO A 107 26.79 21.48 11.57
CA PRO A 107 26.60 21.62 13.01
C PRO A 107 27.38 22.80 13.64
N ASP A 108 27.72 23.81 12.85
CA ASP A 108 28.41 25.02 13.30
C ASP A 108 27.74 26.28 12.71
N ALA A 109 26.46 26.44 13.00
CA ALA A 109 25.77 27.72 12.92
C ALA A 109 25.64 28.26 14.35
N GLY A 110 26.27 29.41 14.59
CA GLY A 110 26.48 29.98 15.91
C GLY A 110 25.24 29.95 16.81
N ALA A 111 25.44 29.46 18.03
CA ALA A 111 24.45 29.46 19.09
C ALA A 111 23.75 30.83 19.16
N GLU A 112 22.51 30.89 18.67
CA GLU A 112 21.62 31.98 19.03
C GLU A 112 21.51 31.96 20.56
N THR A 113 21.73 33.11 21.17
CA THR A 113 21.45 33.34 22.60
C THR A 113 20.07 32.73 22.89
N PRO A 114 19.91 31.83 23.88
CA PRO A 114 18.62 31.21 24.15
C PRO A 114 17.59 32.32 24.33
N ALA A 115 16.58 32.37 23.47
CA ALA A 115 15.42 33.22 23.72
C ALA A 115 14.87 32.80 25.08
N ASP A 116 14.64 33.75 25.98
CA ASP A 116 14.05 33.43 27.29
C ASP A 116 12.68 32.77 27.07
N THR A 117 12.58 31.48 27.39
CA THR A 117 11.33 30.72 27.30
C THR A 117 10.30 31.35 28.23
N THR A 118 9.18 31.79 27.66
CA THR A 118 8.09 32.40 28.40
C THR A 118 7.08 31.34 28.82
N SER A 119 7.00 31.06 30.12
CA SER A 119 5.99 30.15 30.67
C SER A 119 4.68 30.89 30.93
N THR A 120 3.60 30.45 30.28
CA THR A 120 2.27 31.06 30.45
C THR A 120 1.16 30.01 30.49
N ALA A 121 0.06 30.31 31.16
CA ALA A 121 -1.14 29.47 31.14
C ALA A 121 -2.04 29.93 29.99
N LEU A 122 -2.07 29.18 28.88
CA LEU A 122 -2.94 29.51 27.75
C LEU A 122 -4.37 29.08 28.04
N ALA A 123 -5.33 29.97 27.77
CA ALA A 123 -6.74 29.70 27.96
C ALA A 123 -7.27 28.71 26.91
N ASN A 124 -8.00 27.68 27.36
CA ASN A 124 -8.72 26.77 26.47
C ASN A 124 -9.85 27.50 25.73
N ASN A 125 -10.24 27.00 24.55
CA ASN A 125 -11.32 27.56 23.74
C ASN A 125 -11.13 29.04 23.35
N GLU A 126 -9.88 29.48 23.20
CA GLU A 126 -9.54 30.82 22.72
C GLU A 126 -8.54 30.74 21.57
N SER A 127 -8.63 31.67 20.64
CA SER A 127 -7.62 31.79 19.58
C SER A 127 -6.35 32.42 20.14
N HIS A 128 -5.19 31.89 19.78
CA HIS A 128 -3.89 32.32 20.30
C HIS A 128 -2.93 32.69 19.18
N THR A 129 -2.02 33.60 19.48
CA THR A 129 -0.83 33.88 18.65
C THR A 129 0.40 33.66 19.51
N ILE A 130 1.26 32.75 19.07
CA ILE A 130 2.49 32.36 19.76
C ILE A 130 3.66 32.98 19.02
N GLU A 131 4.32 33.92 19.71
CA GLU A 131 5.53 34.60 19.27
C GLU A 131 6.68 34.22 20.20
N GLY A 132 7.88 33.99 19.65
CA GLY A 132 9.02 33.54 20.44
C GLY A 132 8.82 32.14 21.05
N ASP A 133 9.58 31.82 22.09
CA ASP A 133 9.52 30.52 22.76
C ASP A 133 8.55 30.56 23.95
N VAL A 134 7.48 29.77 23.90
CA VAL A 134 6.38 29.76 24.88
C VAL A 134 6.10 28.36 25.39
N THR A 135 6.16 28.19 26.72
CA THR A 135 5.69 26.96 27.39
C THR A 135 4.28 27.15 27.93
N ASN A 136 3.35 26.31 27.46
CA ASN A 136 2.00 26.28 28.01
C ASN A 136 1.95 25.46 29.30
N THR A 137 1.83 26.15 30.44
CA THR A 137 1.73 25.50 31.76
C THR A 137 0.39 24.81 32.00
N SER A 138 -0.58 24.99 31.09
CA SER A 138 -1.90 24.36 31.11
C SER A 138 -2.06 23.27 30.05
N SER A 139 -0.96 22.69 29.54
CA SER A 139 -0.99 21.59 28.55
C SER A 139 -1.85 20.40 29.05
N PRO A 140 -2.71 19.80 28.20
CA PRO A 140 -2.93 20.12 26.78
C PRO A 140 -3.79 21.38 26.56
N LEU A 141 -3.43 22.17 25.54
CA LEU A 141 -4.27 23.26 25.05
C LEU A 141 -5.50 22.66 24.37
N THR A 142 -6.68 22.87 24.97
CA THR A 142 -7.91 22.17 24.60
C THR A 142 -8.89 23.10 23.88
N PHE A 143 -9.41 22.61 22.75
CA PHE A 143 -10.47 23.22 21.96
C PHE A 143 -11.66 22.26 21.91
N SER A 144 -12.83 22.71 22.36
CA SER A 144 -14.04 21.91 22.52
C SER A 144 -15.31 22.68 22.17
N GLY A 145 -16.38 21.91 21.98
CA GLY A 145 -17.68 22.42 21.52
C GLY A 145 -17.66 22.81 20.04
N ASN A 146 -18.81 23.18 19.48
CA ASN A 146 -18.95 23.49 18.04
C ASN A 146 -18.37 24.87 17.64
N GLY A 147 -17.29 25.32 18.30
CA GLY A 147 -16.60 26.56 18.02
C GLY A 147 -15.54 26.42 16.92
N ALA A 148 -15.18 27.55 16.30
CA ALA A 148 -14.07 27.64 15.36
C ALA A 148 -12.98 28.53 15.98
N TYR A 149 -11.74 28.05 15.98
CA TYR A 149 -10.60 28.68 16.63
C TYR A 149 -9.39 28.75 15.69
N THR A 150 -8.50 29.71 15.94
CA THR A 150 -7.23 29.82 15.21
C THR A 150 -6.07 29.84 16.20
N LEU A 151 -5.08 29.00 15.94
CA LEU A 151 -3.79 29.01 16.63
C LEU A 151 -2.72 29.41 15.63
N THR A 152 -2.19 30.63 15.77
CA THR A 152 -1.07 31.11 14.96
C THR A 152 0.23 30.85 15.71
N VAL A 153 1.12 30.03 15.16
CA VAL A 153 2.41 29.66 15.75
C VAL A 153 3.53 30.21 14.87
N ASN A 154 4.15 31.31 15.31
CA ASN A 154 5.28 31.94 14.60
C ASN A 154 6.62 31.67 15.30
N GLY A 155 6.60 31.38 16.60
CA GLY A 155 7.76 30.91 17.37
C GLY A 155 7.64 29.42 17.75
N THR A 156 7.99 29.06 18.98
CA THR A 156 7.86 27.69 19.50
C THR A 156 6.79 27.63 20.59
N LEU A 157 5.85 26.69 20.44
CA LEU A 157 4.87 26.34 21.46
C LEU A 157 5.23 24.98 22.05
N HIS A 158 5.61 24.94 23.32
CA HIS A 158 5.70 23.70 24.08
C HIS A 158 4.33 23.38 24.69
N SER A 159 3.55 22.53 24.02
CA SER A 159 2.23 22.09 24.45
C SER A 159 1.76 20.91 23.62
N ASP A 160 0.99 20.02 24.24
CA ASP A 160 0.08 19.15 23.50
C ASP A 160 -1.20 19.92 23.15
N ILE A 161 -1.91 19.49 22.11
CA ILE A 161 -3.17 20.08 21.64
C ILE A 161 -4.25 19.02 21.61
N ARG A 162 -5.44 19.34 22.12
CA ARG A 162 -6.61 18.47 22.06
C ARG A 162 -7.80 19.18 21.43
N VAL A 163 -8.38 18.59 20.38
CA VAL A 163 -9.56 19.12 19.69
C VAL A 163 -10.69 18.09 19.79
N THR A 164 -11.85 18.52 20.31
CA THR A 164 -12.93 17.58 20.61
C THR A 164 -14.33 18.20 20.49
N SER A 165 -15.36 17.36 20.60
CA SER A 165 -16.76 17.79 20.74
C SER A 165 -17.23 18.75 19.63
N GLY A 166 -16.77 18.52 18.40
CA GLY A 166 -17.17 19.27 17.21
C GLY A 166 -16.38 20.55 16.95
N ALA A 167 -15.31 20.81 17.70
CA ALA A 167 -14.48 22.00 17.51
C ALA A 167 -13.70 21.94 16.19
N THR A 168 -13.55 23.09 15.53
CA THR A 168 -12.64 23.26 14.41
C THR A 168 -11.47 24.14 14.82
N LEU A 169 -10.24 23.65 14.67
CA LEU A 169 -9.02 24.40 14.92
C LEU A 169 -8.24 24.56 13.61
N SER A 170 -7.97 25.80 13.23
CA SER A 170 -6.99 26.12 12.18
C SER A 170 -5.65 26.47 12.82
N ILE A 171 -4.60 25.74 12.48
CA ILE A 171 -3.25 25.99 12.98
C ILE A 171 -2.40 26.52 11.84
N VAL A 172 -1.87 27.73 11.98
CA VAL A 172 -1.13 28.45 10.92
C VAL A 172 0.17 29.04 11.46
N GLY A 173 1.02 29.57 10.57
CA GLY A 173 2.32 30.13 10.93
C GLY A 173 3.46 29.13 10.76
N ALA A 174 4.68 29.62 10.60
CA ALA A 174 5.86 28.80 10.26
C ALA A 174 6.63 28.27 11.48
N GLY A 175 6.10 28.47 12.68
CA GLY A 175 6.74 28.10 13.94
C GLY A 175 6.69 26.59 14.23
N THR A 176 6.98 26.23 15.48
CA THR A 176 7.04 24.84 15.93
C THR A 176 6.05 24.60 17.07
N ILE A 177 5.34 23.47 17.03
CA ILE A 177 4.59 22.90 18.14
C ILE A 177 5.37 21.68 18.60
N GLN A 178 5.95 21.79 19.79
CA GLN A 178 6.69 20.72 20.43
C GLN A 178 5.80 20.09 21.51
N GLY A 179 5.46 18.82 21.31
CA GLY A 179 4.68 18.05 22.27
C GLY A 179 5.42 17.84 23.59
N SER A 180 4.70 17.40 24.61
CA SER A 180 5.23 17.11 25.94
C SER A 180 6.16 15.89 25.99
N GLY A 181 6.17 15.07 24.93
CA GLY A 181 6.84 13.76 24.93
C GLY A 181 6.08 12.67 25.68
N ILE A 182 4.80 12.89 26.01
CA ILE A 182 3.97 11.93 26.75
C ILE A 182 2.83 11.37 25.89
N SER A 183 2.29 12.17 24.95
CA SER A 183 1.20 11.76 24.07
C SER A 183 1.44 12.20 22.63
N SER A 184 0.41 12.06 21.78
CA SER A 184 0.36 12.73 20.48
C SER A 184 0.48 14.24 20.68
N VAL A 185 1.21 14.93 19.79
CA VAL A 185 1.28 16.40 19.83
C VAL A 185 -0.11 16.99 19.58
N ILE A 186 -0.88 16.41 18.66
CA ILE A 186 -2.25 16.83 18.34
C ILE A 186 -3.18 15.61 18.42
N ALA A 187 -4.16 15.66 19.32
CA ALA A 187 -5.22 14.66 19.43
C ALA A 187 -6.57 15.24 19.00
N ILE A 188 -7.19 14.65 17.97
CA ILE A 188 -8.47 15.04 17.40
C ILE A 188 -9.48 13.93 17.66
N VAL A 189 -10.44 14.17 18.56
CA VAL A 189 -11.31 13.12 19.08
C VAL A 189 -12.77 13.56 19.12
N GLY A 190 -13.61 12.80 18.43
CA GLY A 190 -15.06 12.92 18.49
C GLY A 190 -15.66 13.54 17.24
N SER A 191 -16.90 13.17 16.96
CA SER A 191 -17.54 13.43 15.66
C SER A 191 -17.57 14.93 15.34
N ASN A 192 -17.24 15.25 14.08
CA ASN A 192 -17.12 16.62 13.55
C ASN A 192 -15.98 17.47 14.13
N SER A 193 -15.15 16.93 15.02
CA SER A 193 -13.94 17.63 15.47
C SER A 193 -12.93 17.66 14.33
N LYS A 194 -12.31 18.82 14.09
CA LYS A 194 -11.49 19.05 12.91
C LYS A 194 -10.24 19.86 13.21
N VAL A 195 -9.10 19.43 12.68
CA VAL A 195 -7.90 20.26 12.59
C VAL A 195 -7.55 20.48 11.14
N ILE A 196 -7.19 21.74 10.83
CA ILE A 196 -6.62 22.15 9.56
C ILE A 196 -5.20 22.67 9.87
N LEU A 197 -4.18 21.98 9.35
CA LEU A 197 -2.77 22.31 9.55
C LEU A 197 -2.21 23.06 8.34
N GLY A 198 -1.72 24.26 8.60
CA GLY A 198 -1.22 25.18 7.58
C GLY A 198 -2.32 25.76 6.70
N THR A 199 -1.89 26.50 5.68
CA THR A 199 -2.77 27.05 4.64
C THR A 199 -2.36 26.51 3.28
N GLU A 200 -3.32 26.38 2.36
CA GLU A 200 -3.04 26.06 0.96
C GLU A 200 -2.02 27.05 0.38
N ASN A 201 -0.97 26.53 -0.26
CA ASN A 201 0.11 27.33 -0.87
C ASN A 201 0.83 28.30 0.09
N GLY A 202 0.71 28.11 1.41
CA GLY A 202 1.34 28.94 2.42
C GLY A 202 2.26 28.15 3.34
N VAL A 203 2.52 28.71 4.52
CA VAL A 203 3.35 28.10 5.56
C VAL A 203 2.46 27.44 6.62
N GLY A 204 2.88 26.27 7.08
CA GLY A 204 2.31 25.58 8.23
C GLY A 204 3.39 25.33 9.26
N PRO A 205 3.01 25.03 10.51
CA PRO A 205 3.98 24.84 11.57
C PRO A 205 4.63 23.46 11.47
N THR A 206 5.73 23.29 12.21
CA THR A 206 6.35 21.99 12.47
C THR A 206 5.73 21.36 13.71
N VAL A 207 5.32 20.10 13.64
CA VAL A 207 4.75 19.30 14.74
C VAL A 207 5.73 18.20 15.09
N THR A 208 6.28 18.24 16.32
CA THR A 208 7.40 17.37 16.71
C THR A 208 7.35 16.93 18.18
N GLY A 209 8.03 15.84 18.48
CA GLY A 209 8.32 15.41 19.86
C GLY A 209 7.19 14.64 20.54
N GLY A 210 6.15 14.22 19.82
CA GLY A 210 5.10 13.39 20.40
C GLY A 210 5.48 11.91 20.47
N LYS A 211 4.84 11.20 21.41
CA LYS A 211 5.03 9.77 21.73
C LYS A 211 3.78 8.89 21.53
N GLY A 212 2.72 9.48 20.99
CA GLY A 212 1.48 8.82 20.64
C GLY A 212 0.47 8.75 21.78
N SER A 213 -0.81 8.77 21.43
CA SER A 213 -1.92 8.60 22.36
C SER A 213 -2.19 7.12 22.64
N GLU A 214 -2.90 6.83 23.72
CA GLU A 214 -3.40 5.47 23.99
C GLU A 214 -4.21 4.95 22.79
N SER A 215 -3.92 3.70 22.40
CA SER A 215 -4.59 3.03 21.30
C SER A 215 -6.11 2.92 21.52
N PRO A 216 -6.95 3.10 20.48
CA PRO A 216 -8.38 2.75 20.56
C PRO A 216 -8.57 1.29 21.00
N GLY A 217 -9.56 1.01 21.86
CA GLY A 217 -9.79 -0.35 22.39
C GLY A 217 -9.99 -1.44 21.33
N ASN A 218 -10.50 -1.07 20.15
CA ASN A 218 -10.73 -1.97 19.03
C ASN A 218 -9.52 -2.08 18.07
N PHE A 219 -8.44 -1.34 18.34
CA PHE A 219 -7.16 -1.47 17.63
C PHE A 219 -6.16 -2.16 18.56
N ASN A 220 -5.65 -3.32 18.15
CA ASN A 220 -4.68 -4.09 18.95
C ASN A 220 -5.10 -4.27 20.42
N ASN A 221 -6.40 -4.52 20.68
CA ASN A 221 -6.99 -4.62 22.02
C ASN A 221 -6.68 -3.43 22.96
N GLY A 222 -6.47 -2.23 22.39
CA GLY A 222 -6.11 -1.02 23.13
C GLY A 222 -4.66 -0.99 23.62
N ALA A 223 -3.80 -1.91 23.19
CA ALA A 223 -2.40 -1.94 23.59
C ALA A 223 -1.52 -1.02 22.71
N GLY A 224 -0.53 -0.39 23.34
CA GLY A 224 0.46 0.47 22.69
C GLY A 224 0.00 1.92 22.52
N THR A 225 0.85 2.72 21.86
CA THR A 225 0.56 4.11 21.52
C THR A 225 0.38 4.29 20.01
N VAL A 226 -0.38 5.30 19.61
CA VAL A 226 -0.67 5.58 18.21
C VAL A 226 -0.59 7.08 17.90
N GLY A 227 -0.20 7.44 16.67
CA GLY A 227 -0.29 8.81 16.18
C GLY A 227 0.69 9.76 16.83
N GLY A 228 1.99 9.48 16.76
CA GLY A 228 3.02 10.23 17.50
C GLY A 228 2.90 11.74 17.33
N GLY A 229 2.78 12.22 16.10
CA GLY A 229 2.47 13.61 15.82
C GLY A 229 0.98 13.91 15.96
N VAL A 230 0.15 13.15 15.25
CA VAL A 230 -1.29 13.39 15.14
C VAL A 230 -2.08 12.10 15.34
N PHE A 231 -3.05 12.14 16.26
CA PHE A 231 -4.01 11.06 16.49
C PHE A 231 -5.43 11.53 16.13
N VAL A 232 -6.11 10.77 15.25
CA VAL A 232 -7.44 11.08 14.74
C VAL A 232 -8.40 9.92 15.02
N ASN A 233 -9.43 10.15 15.83
CA ASN A 233 -10.37 9.11 16.24
C ASN A 233 -11.83 9.61 16.41
N ASP A 234 -12.78 8.66 16.46
CA ASP A 234 -14.21 8.86 16.76
C ASP A 234 -14.95 9.77 15.76
N GLY A 235 -14.67 9.61 14.46
CA GLY A 235 -15.31 10.40 13.40
C GLY A 235 -14.78 11.82 13.27
N ALA A 236 -13.54 12.04 13.68
CA ALA A 236 -12.82 13.30 13.53
C ALA A 236 -12.22 13.45 12.12
N SER A 237 -11.73 14.66 11.81
CA SER A 237 -11.10 14.98 10.54
C SER A 237 -9.77 15.70 10.72
N PHE A 238 -8.77 15.28 9.95
CA PHE A 238 -7.49 15.96 9.83
C PHE A 238 -7.23 16.37 8.38
N ILE A 239 -6.91 17.65 8.17
CA ILE A 239 -6.56 18.19 6.85
C ILE A 239 -5.19 18.85 6.97
N MET A 240 -4.25 18.44 6.13
CA MET A 240 -2.90 18.99 6.07
C MET A 240 -2.68 19.69 4.72
N HIS A 241 -2.46 21.00 4.77
CA HIS A 241 -2.16 21.82 3.58
C HIS A 241 -0.68 22.19 3.46
N SER A 242 -0.02 22.41 4.59
CA SER A 242 1.41 22.76 4.66
C SER A 242 1.95 22.52 6.07
N GLY A 243 3.24 22.79 6.27
CA GLY A 243 3.95 22.50 7.51
C GLY A 243 4.62 21.12 7.49
N ALA A 244 5.14 20.71 8.65
CA ALA A 244 5.86 19.47 8.80
C ALA A 244 5.34 18.68 10.01
N ILE A 245 5.23 17.35 9.89
CA ILE A 245 5.03 16.43 11.01
C ILE A 245 6.29 15.56 11.05
N THR A 246 7.15 15.81 12.03
CA THR A 246 8.50 15.23 12.02
C THR A 246 9.02 14.83 13.39
N LYS A 247 9.91 13.84 13.42
CA LYS A 247 10.59 13.36 14.64
C LYS A 247 9.60 12.98 15.75
N ASN A 248 8.49 12.36 15.35
CA ASN A 248 7.51 11.80 16.28
C ASN A 248 7.64 10.28 16.32
N GLU A 249 7.27 9.69 17.45
CA GLU A 249 7.32 8.25 17.65
C GLU A 249 6.00 7.74 18.21
N ALA A 250 5.58 6.54 17.84
CA ALA A 250 4.45 5.82 18.44
C ALA A 250 4.57 4.33 18.13
N GLY A 251 3.73 3.49 18.77
CA GLY A 251 3.55 2.10 18.37
C GLY A 251 3.06 1.95 16.92
N ALA A 252 2.04 2.70 16.51
CA ALA A 252 1.53 2.76 15.13
C ALA A 252 1.38 4.20 14.64
N GLY A 253 1.54 4.46 13.35
CA GLY A 253 1.34 5.82 12.83
C GLY A 253 2.29 6.82 13.48
N GLY A 254 3.60 6.58 13.39
CA GLY A 254 4.61 7.36 14.11
C GLY A 254 4.44 8.87 13.90
N GLY A 255 4.09 9.29 12.68
CA GLY A 255 3.67 10.66 12.38
C GLY A 255 2.17 10.85 12.61
N VAL A 256 1.34 10.14 11.85
CA VAL A 256 -0.12 10.30 11.82
C VAL A 256 -0.81 8.95 11.95
N PHE A 257 -1.82 8.88 12.82
CA PHE A 257 -2.72 7.74 12.94
C PHE A 257 -4.17 8.18 12.73
N VAL A 258 -4.86 7.53 11.79
CA VAL A 258 -6.24 7.83 11.42
C VAL A 258 -7.09 6.58 11.55
N TRP A 259 -8.04 6.59 12.49
CA TRP A 259 -8.88 5.43 12.75
C TRP A 259 -10.11 5.32 11.86
N ASN A 260 -10.75 4.15 11.88
CA ASN A 260 -11.96 3.85 11.13
C ASN A 260 -13.07 4.89 11.39
N GLY A 261 -13.73 5.32 10.32
CA GLY A 261 -14.78 6.33 10.35
C GLY A 261 -14.28 7.77 10.44
N CYS A 262 -12.97 7.99 10.52
CA CYS A 262 -12.36 9.32 10.45
C CYS A 262 -12.04 9.70 9.00
N HIS A 263 -11.58 10.95 8.82
CA HIS A 263 -11.20 11.51 7.52
C HIS A 263 -9.78 12.07 7.58
N PHE A 264 -9.00 11.82 6.53
CA PHE A 264 -7.68 12.39 6.34
C PHE A 264 -7.46 12.84 4.91
N GLU A 265 -7.04 14.09 4.77
CA GLU A 265 -6.63 14.69 3.50
C GLU A 265 -5.28 15.39 3.64
N MET A 266 -4.38 15.13 2.69
CA MET A 266 -3.10 15.82 2.56
C MET A 266 -3.00 16.43 1.16
N THR A 267 -2.79 17.74 1.10
CA THR A 267 -2.65 18.51 -0.15
C THR A 267 -1.26 19.11 -0.33
N GLY A 268 -0.44 19.05 0.73
CA GLY A 268 0.91 19.62 0.78
C GLY A 268 1.57 19.38 2.13
N GLY A 269 2.74 19.98 2.33
CA GLY A 269 3.55 19.80 3.54
C GLY A 269 4.39 18.52 3.53
N GLU A 270 5.02 18.22 4.66
CA GLU A 270 5.96 17.12 4.82
C GLU A 270 5.62 16.24 6.04
N ILE A 271 5.60 14.92 5.86
CA ILE A 271 5.56 13.95 6.95
C ILE A 271 6.87 13.19 6.90
N SER A 272 7.78 13.47 7.84
CA SER A 272 9.15 12.97 7.72
C SER A 272 9.80 12.53 9.02
N SER A 273 10.75 11.59 8.94
CA SER A 273 11.55 11.18 10.09
C SER A 273 10.71 10.78 11.31
N ASN A 274 9.50 10.27 11.08
CA ASN A 274 8.67 9.69 12.12
C ASN A 274 8.92 8.19 12.19
N LYS A 275 8.71 7.63 13.37
CA LYS A 275 9.05 6.24 13.66
C LYS A 275 7.91 5.50 14.33
N ALA A 276 7.47 4.41 13.73
CA ALA A 276 6.65 3.41 14.37
C ALA A 276 7.56 2.38 15.04
N LYS A 277 7.55 2.34 16.37
CA LYS A 277 8.38 1.44 17.19
C LYS A 277 7.67 1.08 18.48
N ASP A 278 8.12 0.01 19.11
CA ASP A 278 7.64 -0.37 20.42
C ASP A 278 8.06 0.70 21.46
N PRO A 279 7.11 1.37 22.13
CA PRO A 279 7.43 2.39 23.12
C PRO A 279 8.13 1.84 24.37
N ASP A 280 7.96 0.54 24.67
CA ASP A 280 8.49 -0.11 25.86
C ASP A 280 9.78 -0.91 25.60
N LYS A 281 10.18 -1.04 24.33
CA LYS A 281 11.44 -1.71 23.96
C LYS A 281 12.62 -0.81 24.31
N THR A 282 13.32 -1.18 25.38
CA THR A 282 14.50 -0.46 25.90
C THR A 282 15.82 -1.17 25.61
N ASP A 283 15.75 -2.40 25.07
CA ASP A 283 16.87 -3.22 24.63
C ASP A 283 16.42 -4.20 23.52
N ASP A 284 17.35 -4.98 22.97
CA ASP A 284 17.09 -5.98 21.93
C ASP A 284 16.39 -7.25 22.47
N SER A 285 15.77 -7.24 23.66
CA SER A 285 15.13 -8.44 24.20
C SER A 285 13.91 -8.87 23.35
N ASP A 286 13.74 -10.19 23.22
CA ASP A 286 12.70 -10.87 22.44
C ASP A 286 11.30 -10.81 23.08
N GLY A 287 10.96 -9.69 23.73
CA GLY A 287 9.57 -9.41 24.10
C GLY A 287 8.72 -9.22 22.84
N PRO A 288 7.40 -9.52 22.89
CA PRO A 288 6.51 -9.22 21.77
C PRO A 288 6.58 -7.72 21.46
N LEU A 289 7.04 -7.35 20.28
CA LEU A 289 7.04 -5.99 19.79
C LEU A 289 5.61 -5.45 19.83
N ARG A 290 5.45 -4.26 20.36
CA ARG A 290 4.22 -3.45 20.25
C ARG A 290 4.29 -2.48 19.07
N ALA A 291 5.32 -2.63 18.22
CA ALA A 291 5.48 -1.85 17.01
C ALA A 291 4.52 -2.35 15.94
N HIS A 292 3.67 -1.45 15.48
CA HIS A 292 2.70 -1.63 14.41
C HIS A 292 3.12 -0.82 13.18
N GLU A 293 2.28 -0.85 12.17
CA GLU A 293 2.59 -0.31 10.85
C GLU A 293 2.52 1.22 10.76
N GLY A 294 2.98 1.75 9.63
CA GLY A 294 2.82 3.17 9.30
C GLY A 294 3.81 4.06 10.04
N GLY A 295 5.10 4.01 9.66
CA GLY A 295 6.11 4.88 10.27
C GLY A 295 5.76 6.36 10.15
N GLY A 296 5.37 6.78 8.95
CA GLY A 296 4.84 8.11 8.68
C GLY A 296 3.35 8.19 8.97
N ILE A 297 2.56 7.37 8.26
CA ILE A 297 1.09 7.42 8.28
C ILE A 297 0.53 6.02 8.45
N PHE A 298 -0.36 5.86 9.42
CA PHE A 298 -1.30 4.75 9.51
C PHE A 298 -2.70 5.29 9.23
N THR A 299 -3.47 4.63 8.35
CA THR A 299 -4.87 4.98 8.12
C THR A 299 -5.78 3.77 7.96
N ASP A 300 -6.95 3.84 8.59
CA ASP A 300 -8.11 2.96 8.35
C ASP A 300 -9.31 3.76 7.79
N ALA A 301 -9.06 4.98 7.30
CA ALA A 301 -10.10 5.81 6.71
C ALA A 301 -10.47 5.33 5.30
N LYS A 302 -11.77 5.36 5.00
CA LYS A 302 -12.34 4.86 3.74
C LYS A 302 -12.17 5.83 2.57
N ASP A 303 -11.66 7.03 2.81
CA ASP A 303 -11.58 8.13 1.86
C ASP A 303 -10.25 8.91 1.98
N THR A 304 -9.17 8.23 2.39
CA THR A 304 -7.87 8.89 2.51
C THR A 304 -7.38 9.40 1.15
N LYS A 305 -7.09 10.70 1.06
CA LYS A 305 -6.63 11.34 -0.19
C LYS A 305 -5.34 12.12 0.02
N ILE A 306 -4.30 11.80 -0.75
CA ILE A 306 -3.00 12.48 -0.75
C ILE A 306 -2.76 13.07 -2.13
N THR A 307 -3.04 14.36 -2.28
CA THR A 307 -2.94 15.11 -3.55
C THR A 307 -1.70 16.00 -3.66
N GLY A 308 -0.87 16.05 -2.62
CA GLY A 308 0.43 16.69 -2.67
C GLY A 308 1.21 16.51 -1.37
N GLY A 309 2.44 17.04 -1.39
CA GLY A 309 3.36 16.96 -0.27
C GLY A 309 4.32 15.77 -0.34
N SER A 310 5.11 15.62 0.72
CA SER A 310 6.19 14.62 0.76
C SER A 310 6.13 13.75 2.01
N ILE A 311 6.44 12.47 1.85
CA ILE A 311 6.49 11.45 2.89
C ILE A 311 7.88 10.83 2.83
N ILE A 312 8.75 11.24 3.77
CA ILE A 312 10.20 11.09 3.61
C ILE A 312 10.86 10.53 4.86
N ASN A 313 11.80 9.59 4.73
CA ASN A 313 12.63 9.13 5.85
C ASN A 313 11.82 8.60 7.05
N ASN A 314 10.59 8.16 6.86
CA ASN A 314 9.82 7.55 7.94
C ASN A 314 10.18 6.07 8.07
N GLU A 315 10.08 5.55 9.28
CA GLU A 315 10.55 4.20 9.60
C GLU A 315 9.48 3.44 10.38
N THR A 316 9.26 2.18 10.04
CA THR A 316 8.62 1.23 10.95
C THR A 316 9.57 0.09 11.26
N GLU A 317 9.77 -0.15 12.54
CA GLU A 317 10.60 -1.23 13.08
C GLU A 317 9.83 -2.56 13.21
N THR A 318 8.55 -2.59 12.82
CA THR A 318 7.74 -3.82 12.89
C THR A 318 8.30 -4.90 11.96
N THR A 319 8.68 -6.04 12.56
CA THR A 319 9.11 -7.26 11.84
C THR A 319 8.00 -8.31 11.77
N THR A 320 6.91 -8.09 12.48
CA THR A 320 5.81 -9.03 12.67
C THR A 320 4.62 -8.71 11.77
N ASP A 321 4.41 -7.43 11.43
CA ASP A 321 3.23 -6.97 10.69
C ASP A 321 3.54 -6.39 9.29
N TRP A 322 2.55 -5.71 8.71
CA TRP A 322 2.46 -5.36 7.30
C TRP A 322 3.39 -4.20 6.87
N GLY A 323 4.19 -3.65 7.79
CA GLY A 323 5.19 -2.62 7.53
C GLY A 323 4.64 -1.24 7.14
N GLY A 324 4.96 -0.70 5.97
CA GLY A 324 4.55 0.66 5.58
C GLY A 324 5.37 1.74 6.25
N GLY A 325 6.67 1.83 5.91
CA GLY A 325 7.57 2.84 6.47
C GLY A 325 7.03 4.25 6.26
N GLY A 326 6.61 4.56 5.03
CA GLY A 326 5.93 5.81 4.70
C GLY A 326 4.46 5.78 5.08
N ILE A 327 3.70 4.90 4.44
CA ILE A 327 2.24 4.81 4.58
C ILE A 327 1.82 3.36 4.77
N TYR A 328 0.92 3.14 5.72
CA TYR A 328 0.16 1.91 5.86
C TYR A 328 -1.34 2.14 5.82
N ILE A 329 -2.05 1.23 5.14
CA ILE A 329 -3.52 1.24 4.99
C ILE A 329 -4.11 -0.04 5.59
N ASN A 330 -4.94 0.12 6.61
CA ASN A 330 -5.58 -0.94 7.37
C ASN A 330 -6.92 -1.42 6.75
N ASN A 331 -7.49 -2.47 7.34
CA ASN A 331 -8.67 -3.23 6.90
C ASN A 331 -9.88 -2.35 6.53
N ASN A 332 -10.14 -2.29 5.21
CA ASN A 332 -11.21 -1.53 4.54
C ASN A 332 -10.90 -0.06 4.24
N GLY A 333 -9.71 0.41 4.60
CA GLY A 333 -9.20 1.70 4.14
C GLY A 333 -9.11 1.75 2.61
N THR A 334 -9.41 2.91 2.06
CA THR A 334 -9.12 3.23 0.65
C THR A 334 -8.17 4.39 0.63
N LEU A 335 -7.04 4.20 -0.06
CA LEU A 335 -6.05 5.24 -0.25
C LEU A 335 -6.00 5.62 -1.72
N MET A 336 -6.20 6.91 -1.98
CA MET A 336 -5.94 7.52 -3.27
C MET A 336 -4.76 8.47 -3.16
N ILE A 337 -3.73 8.25 -3.98
CA ILE A 337 -2.58 9.13 -4.13
C ILE A 337 -2.57 9.69 -5.56
N PRO A 338 -3.28 10.78 -5.86
CA PRO A 338 -3.14 11.44 -7.15
C PRO A 338 -1.79 12.15 -7.28
N SER A 339 -1.20 12.63 -6.18
CA SER A 339 0.10 13.29 -6.20
C SER A 339 0.83 13.26 -4.86
N ALA A 340 2.10 12.84 -4.84
CA ALA A 340 2.97 12.80 -3.66
C ALA A 340 4.43 12.46 -4.05
N LEU A 341 5.38 12.91 -3.23
CA LEU A 341 6.74 12.34 -3.18
C LEU A 341 6.86 11.39 -1.99
N ILE A 342 7.14 10.11 -2.23
CA ILE A 342 7.30 9.09 -1.19
C ILE A 342 8.71 8.50 -1.33
N THR A 343 9.65 8.95 -0.50
CA THR A 343 11.06 8.57 -0.69
C THR A 343 11.80 8.26 0.59
N ASN A 344 12.75 7.34 0.50
CA ASN A 344 13.66 6.98 1.60
C ASN A 344 12.97 6.50 2.87
N ASN A 345 11.74 6.01 2.78
CA ASN A 345 11.07 5.39 3.91
C ASN A 345 11.51 3.93 4.06
N SER A 346 11.51 3.42 5.29
CA SER A 346 12.01 2.08 5.61
C SER A 346 11.00 1.28 6.42
N ALA A 347 10.81 0.01 6.08
CA ALA A 347 10.05 -0.94 6.85
C ALA A 347 10.89 -2.18 7.12
N ALA A 348 10.94 -2.64 8.37
CA ALA A 348 11.53 -3.94 8.67
C ALA A 348 10.70 -5.11 8.10
N GLY A 349 9.38 -4.93 7.96
CA GLY A 349 8.43 -5.83 7.29
C GLY A 349 8.19 -5.52 5.81
N LEU A 350 6.92 -5.45 5.39
CA LEU A 350 6.47 -5.19 4.01
C LEU A 350 6.43 -3.70 3.68
N GLY A 351 6.70 -3.33 2.41
CA GLY A 351 6.40 -1.99 1.90
C GLY A 351 7.14 -0.85 2.60
N GLY A 352 8.33 -0.48 2.11
CA GLY A 352 9.05 0.69 2.63
C GLY A 352 8.29 1.99 2.40
N GLY A 353 7.80 2.20 1.18
CA GLY A 353 7.03 3.38 0.79
C GLY A 353 5.56 3.27 1.21
N VAL A 354 4.82 2.36 0.56
CA VAL A 354 3.38 2.16 0.78
C VAL A 354 3.09 0.68 1.03
N ALA A 355 2.35 0.38 2.11
CA ALA A 355 1.91 -0.97 2.44
C ALA A 355 0.39 -1.04 2.69
N GLY A 356 -0.25 -2.17 2.36
CA GLY A 356 -1.68 -2.36 2.60
C GLY A 356 -2.10 -3.77 3.00
N CYS A 357 -3.09 -3.84 3.89
CA CYS A 357 -3.76 -5.07 4.33
C CYS A 357 -4.44 -5.84 3.16
N PRO A 358 -4.97 -7.06 3.36
CA PRO A 358 -5.54 -7.84 2.26
C PRO A 358 -6.89 -7.29 1.75
N HIS A 359 -7.52 -6.42 2.53
CA HIS A 359 -8.77 -5.74 2.17
C HIS A 359 -8.53 -4.29 1.72
N ALA A 360 -7.27 -3.83 1.70
CA ALA A 360 -6.94 -2.48 1.28
C ALA A 360 -7.18 -2.31 -0.23
N LYS A 361 -7.68 -1.14 -0.58
CA LYS A 361 -7.78 -0.67 -1.97
C LYS A 361 -6.87 0.53 -2.14
N ILE A 362 -5.82 0.34 -2.93
CA ILE A 362 -4.81 1.37 -3.16
C ILE A 362 -4.88 1.81 -4.61
N ILE A 363 -5.02 3.11 -4.81
CA ILE A 363 -5.03 3.75 -6.12
C ILE A 363 -3.92 4.79 -6.14
N ILE A 364 -2.95 4.60 -7.03
CA ILE A 364 -1.79 5.50 -7.16
C ILE A 364 -1.71 6.04 -8.59
N GLY A 365 -1.63 7.36 -8.72
CA GLY A 365 -1.47 8.03 -10.01
C GLY A 365 -2.77 8.21 -10.80
N GLU A 366 -3.94 7.88 -10.23
CA GLU A 366 -5.23 8.24 -10.85
C GLU A 366 -5.40 9.76 -10.82
N LYS A 367 -5.51 10.37 -12.00
CA LYS A 367 -5.61 11.83 -12.14
C LYS A 367 -7.02 12.30 -11.84
N GLU A 368 -7.16 13.26 -10.92
CA GLU A 368 -8.27 14.23 -11.01
C GLU A 368 -7.87 15.37 -11.95
N THR A 369 -8.74 15.71 -12.89
CA THR A 369 -8.53 16.84 -13.80
C THR A 369 -8.47 18.15 -13.00
N THR A 370 -7.27 18.68 -12.76
CA THR A 370 -7.10 20.02 -12.18
C THR A 370 -7.25 21.10 -13.27
N SER A 371 -7.67 22.29 -12.86
CA SER A 371 -7.91 23.45 -13.74
C SER A 371 -6.63 24.06 -14.34
N ALA A 372 -5.45 23.55 -13.97
CA ALA A 372 -4.14 24.13 -14.28
C ALA A 372 -3.40 23.49 -15.47
N GLY A 373 -4.02 22.54 -16.18
CA GLY A 373 -3.41 21.89 -17.36
C GLY A 373 -2.87 20.48 -17.11
N GLN A 374 -2.40 19.81 -18.18
CA GLN A 374 -1.96 18.42 -18.14
C GLN A 374 -0.56 18.28 -17.51
N LEU A 375 -0.44 17.47 -16.45
CA LEU A 375 0.80 16.75 -16.16
C LEU A 375 0.91 15.56 -17.13
N GLU A 376 2.10 15.35 -17.69
CA GLU A 376 2.38 14.44 -18.82
C GLU A 376 2.49 12.96 -18.39
N SER A 377 2.78 12.64 -17.11
CA SER A 377 2.87 11.26 -16.61
C SER A 377 2.37 11.10 -15.17
N SER A 378 1.72 9.96 -14.89
CA SER A 378 0.88 9.73 -13.71
C SER A 378 1.64 9.31 -12.44
N ALA A 379 2.59 8.37 -12.55
CA ALA A 379 3.31 7.84 -11.39
C ALA A 379 4.65 7.20 -11.81
N ALA A 380 5.68 7.42 -11.00
CA ALA A 380 7.00 6.82 -11.14
C ALA A 380 7.33 6.01 -9.88
N VAL A 381 7.64 4.72 -10.05
CA VAL A 381 8.06 3.83 -8.95
C VAL A 381 9.29 3.08 -9.41
N PHE A 382 10.44 3.38 -8.82
CA PHE A 382 11.74 2.84 -9.25
C PHE A 382 12.78 3.03 -8.14
N LYS A 383 13.87 2.26 -8.20
CA LYS A 383 15.01 2.35 -7.27
C LYS A 383 14.60 2.18 -5.79
N ASN A 384 13.59 1.37 -5.53
CA ASN A 384 13.33 0.89 -4.19
C ASN A 384 14.10 -0.41 -3.95
N THR A 385 14.22 -0.82 -2.70
CA THR A 385 14.99 -2.03 -2.34
C THR A 385 14.19 -2.89 -1.38
N ALA A 386 14.23 -4.20 -1.61
CA ALA A 386 13.67 -5.21 -0.73
C ALA A 386 14.71 -6.31 -0.49
N SER A 387 15.03 -6.62 0.76
CA SER A 387 16.12 -7.57 1.05
C SER A 387 15.72 -9.04 0.92
N GLY A 388 14.44 -9.37 1.11
CA GLY A 388 13.95 -10.75 1.07
C GLY A 388 14.46 -11.63 2.22
N THR A 389 14.93 -10.99 3.31
CA THR A 389 15.60 -11.67 4.42
C THR A 389 14.74 -11.77 5.67
N SER A 390 13.77 -10.88 5.83
CA SER A 390 12.94 -10.78 7.03
C SER A 390 11.49 -10.92 6.60
N TYR A 391 10.79 -11.97 7.03
CA TYR A 391 9.38 -12.21 6.67
C TYR A 391 8.47 -11.94 7.86
N PRO A 392 7.26 -11.39 7.65
CA PRO A 392 6.37 -11.08 8.75
C PRO A 392 6.03 -12.37 9.51
N LEU A 393 6.21 -12.37 10.82
CA LEU A 393 5.89 -13.51 11.69
C LEU A 393 4.38 -13.63 11.99
N ASN A 394 3.56 -13.14 11.07
CA ASN A 394 2.11 -13.11 11.17
C ASN A 394 1.51 -14.14 10.19
N THR A 395 0.71 -15.03 10.74
CA THR A 395 0.12 -16.16 10.03
C THR A 395 -0.85 -15.73 8.92
N VAL A 396 -1.56 -14.60 9.11
CA VAL A 396 -2.51 -14.04 8.14
C VAL A 396 -1.79 -13.36 6.96
N LEU A 397 -0.62 -12.77 7.22
CA LEU A 397 0.27 -12.26 6.18
C LEU A 397 0.86 -13.37 5.34
N ARG A 398 1.21 -14.48 6.01
CA ARG A 398 1.78 -15.64 5.34
C ARG A 398 0.79 -16.34 4.44
N PHE A 399 -0.45 -16.50 4.88
CA PHE A 399 -1.49 -17.23 4.16
C PHE A 399 -2.89 -16.63 4.38
N ASN A 400 -3.52 -16.25 3.27
CA ASN A 400 -4.88 -15.76 3.20
C ASN A 400 -5.63 -16.45 2.05
N VAL A 401 -6.96 -16.43 2.09
CA VAL A 401 -7.83 -16.97 1.03
C VAL A 401 -8.97 -15.99 0.72
N PRO A 402 -8.68 -14.79 0.18
CA PRO A 402 -9.70 -13.79 -0.13
C PRO A 402 -10.67 -14.26 -1.23
N ALA A 403 -11.77 -13.52 -1.39
CA ALA A 403 -12.68 -13.71 -2.51
C ALA A 403 -11.96 -13.47 -3.85
N SER A 404 -12.19 -14.37 -4.81
CA SER A 404 -11.67 -14.28 -6.16
C SER A 404 -12.24 -13.04 -6.87
N VAL A 405 -11.37 -12.32 -7.59
CA VAL A 405 -11.76 -11.15 -8.38
C VAL A 405 -12.35 -11.51 -9.75
N VAL A 406 -12.16 -12.75 -10.21
CA VAL A 406 -12.63 -13.24 -11.53
C VAL A 406 -13.64 -14.38 -11.46
N SER A 407 -13.76 -15.06 -10.31
CA SER A 407 -14.66 -16.21 -10.10
C SER A 407 -15.62 -15.93 -8.95
N SER A 408 -16.79 -15.35 -9.28
CA SER A 408 -17.81 -15.00 -8.29
C SER A 408 -18.17 -16.17 -7.37
N GLY A 409 -18.17 -15.91 -6.05
CA GLY A 409 -18.50 -16.90 -5.02
C GLY A 409 -17.41 -17.95 -4.77
N LYS A 410 -16.21 -17.76 -5.31
CA LYS A 410 -15.03 -18.59 -5.03
C LYS A 410 -13.98 -17.79 -4.27
N ASN A 411 -13.10 -18.50 -3.56
CA ASN A 411 -11.97 -17.92 -2.85
C ASN A 411 -10.67 -18.43 -3.47
N VAL A 412 -9.62 -17.62 -3.43
CA VAL A 412 -8.31 -17.94 -4.02
C VAL A 412 -7.21 -17.84 -2.97
N PRO A 413 -6.24 -18.78 -2.92
CA PRO A 413 -5.07 -18.66 -2.06
C PRO A 413 -4.23 -17.43 -2.40
N SER A 414 -3.75 -16.72 -1.38
CA SER A 414 -2.95 -15.49 -1.50
C SER A 414 -2.00 -15.35 -0.32
N GLY A 415 -0.90 -14.61 -0.48
CA GLY A 415 0.07 -14.30 0.57
C GLY A 415 1.49 -14.81 0.29
N ASP A 416 2.39 -14.54 1.23
CA ASP A 416 3.83 -14.74 1.07
C ASP A 416 4.22 -16.21 0.91
N PHE A 417 3.38 -17.16 1.33
CA PHE A 417 3.66 -18.60 1.26
C PHE A 417 4.06 -19.06 -0.14
N PHE A 418 3.59 -18.39 -1.20
CA PHE A 418 4.02 -18.67 -2.56
C PHE A 418 5.54 -18.53 -2.68
N LEU A 419 6.07 -17.36 -2.31
CA LEU A 419 7.46 -16.97 -2.53
C LEU A 419 8.43 -17.60 -1.53
N THR A 420 7.91 -18.03 -0.39
CA THR A 420 8.71 -18.39 0.78
C THR A 420 8.60 -19.87 1.14
N GLY A 421 7.52 -20.51 0.71
CA GLY A 421 7.24 -21.90 1.06
C GLY A 421 6.68 -22.07 2.47
N MET A 422 6.37 -23.31 2.81
CA MET A 422 5.99 -23.79 4.14
C MET A 422 6.78 -25.09 4.42
N GLY A 423 8.10 -25.01 4.29
CA GLY A 423 9.01 -26.13 4.54
C GLY A 423 9.18 -26.45 6.03
N GLU A 424 10.10 -27.36 6.34
CA GLU A 424 10.42 -27.77 7.71
C GLU A 424 10.87 -26.57 8.56
N GLY A 425 10.26 -26.39 9.75
CA GLY A 425 10.59 -25.31 10.68
C GLY A 425 9.98 -23.93 10.38
N GLU A 426 9.32 -23.73 9.23
CA GLU A 426 8.67 -22.44 8.91
C GLU A 426 7.48 -22.13 9.83
N ILE A 427 6.70 -23.15 10.19
CA ILE A 427 5.59 -22.99 11.14
C ILE A 427 6.10 -22.59 12.52
N ASP A 428 7.21 -23.18 12.98
CA ASP A 428 7.77 -22.86 14.30
C ASP A 428 8.22 -21.39 14.37
N LYS A 429 8.70 -20.81 13.25
CA LYS A 429 9.01 -19.37 13.17
C LYS A 429 7.77 -18.50 13.36
N LEU A 430 6.65 -18.88 12.73
CA LEU A 430 5.38 -18.15 12.85
C LEU A 430 4.76 -18.29 14.24
N LEU A 431 4.87 -19.48 14.87
CA LEU A 431 4.36 -19.74 16.21
C LEU A 431 5.11 -18.97 17.32
N ASN A 432 6.30 -18.46 17.02
CA ASN A 432 7.08 -17.63 17.93
C ASN A 432 6.89 -16.12 17.67
N GLY A 433 6.03 -15.73 16.72
CA GLY A 433 5.69 -14.33 16.44
C GLY A 433 4.62 -13.76 17.38
N GLU A 434 4.37 -12.45 17.30
CA GLU A 434 3.35 -11.73 18.08
C GLU A 434 1.91 -12.18 17.81
N ASN A 435 1.65 -12.76 16.64
CA ASN A 435 0.34 -13.28 16.27
C ASN A 435 0.45 -14.74 15.79
N PRO A 436 0.76 -15.69 16.69
CA PRO A 436 1.09 -17.07 16.33
C PRO A 436 -0.14 -17.91 15.93
N GLY A 437 -1.32 -17.28 15.86
CA GLY A 437 -2.60 -17.96 15.76
C GLY A 437 -2.84 -18.69 14.44
N ASN A 438 -3.51 -19.85 14.55
CA ASN A 438 -4.07 -20.70 13.48
C ASN A 438 -3.17 -21.81 12.93
N VAL A 439 -2.47 -22.58 13.77
CA VAL A 439 -1.91 -23.87 13.35
C VAL A 439 -2.80 -25.01 13.83
N VAL A 440 -3.24 -25.88 12.91
CA VAL A 440 -4.06 -27.07 13.21
C VAL A 440 -3.38 -28.28 12.57
N ASP A 441 -3.14 -29.32 13.36
CA ASP A 441 -2.47 -30.56 12.92
C ASP A 441 -1.14 -30.33 12.18
N GLY A 442 -0.34 -29.37 12.68
CA GLY A 442 0.97 -29.04 12.11
C GLY A 442 0.90 -28.31 10.78
N LYS A 443 -0.23 -27.67 10.46
CA LYS A 443 -0.44 -26.90 9.24
C LYS A 443 -1.01 -25.52 9.54
N LEU A 444 -0.52 -24.53 8.81
CA LEU A 444 -1.06 -23.18 8.87
C LEU A 444 -2.50 -23.18 8.39
N THR A 445 -3.38 -22.51 9.12
CA THR A 445 -4.82 -22.46 8.86
C THR A 445 -5.26 -21.00 8.83
N TYR A 446 -6.26 -20.68 8.02
CA TYR A 446 -6.82 -19.34 7.91
C TYR A 446 -8.35 -19.39 7.79
N GLY A 447 -9.03 -18.42 8.38
CA GLY A 447 -10.48 -18.24 8.31
C GLY A 447 -11.24 -18.59 9.60
N TRP A 448 -12.37 -17.91 9.80
CA TRP A 448 -13.21 -18.07 10.99
C TRP A 448 -14.33 -19.11 10.76
N SER A 449 -15.24 -18.83 9.81
CA SER A 449 -16.39 -19.70 9.50
C SER A 449 -15.98 -20.91 8.66
N THR A 450 -15.26 -20.66 7.56
CA THR A 450 -14.63 -21.68 6.73
C THR A 450 -13.13 -21.62 6.99
N LYS A 451 -12.58 -22.72 7.50
CA LYS A 451 -11.15 -22.84 7.77
C LYS A 451 -10.46 -23.46 6.58
N TYR A 452 -9.44 -22.80 6.06
CA TYR A 452 -8.55 -23.29 5.03
C TYR A 452 -7.22 -23.68 5.64
N THR A 453 -6.65 -24.82 5.25
CA THR A 453 -5.39 -25.34 5.77
C THR A 453 -4.38 -25.45 4.64
N LEU A 454 -3.19 -24.89 4.86
CA LEU A 454 -2.09 -24.85 3.91
C LEU A 454 -1.16 -26.06 4.11
N GLU A 455 -0.91 -26.82 3.06
CA GLU A 455 0.04 -27.94 3.08
C GLU A 455 1.48 -27.44 3.15
N ASN A 456 2.30 -28.16 3.91
CA ASN A 456 3.72 -27.86 4.08
C ASN A 456 4.50 -28.27 2.82
N LYS A 457 4.74 -27.30 1.94
CA LYS A 457 5.34 -27.46 0.60
C LYS A 457 6.29 -26.31 0.30
N ASP A 458 7.17 -26.48 -0.66
CA ASP A 458 8.11 -25.43 -1.07
C ASP A 458 7.48 -24.34 -1.96
N TYR A 459 6.33 -24.63 -2.59
CA TYR A 459 5.69 -23.74 -3.58
C TYR A 459 6.71 -23.24 -4.62
N VAL A 460 6.91 -21.92 -4.78
CA VAL A 460 7.88 -21.35 -5.74
C VAL A 460 9.14 -20.82 -5.06
N SER A 461 9.37 -21.12 -3.78
CA SER A 461 10.49 -20.54 -3.01
C SER A 461 11.88 -20.86 -3.56
N LYS A 462 12.03 -22.01 -4.24
CA LYS A 462 13.29 -22.42 -4.86
C LYS A 462 13.56 -21.75 -6.21
N SER A 463 12.54 -21.19 -6.84
CA SER A 463 12.63 -20.57 -8.17
C SER A 463 12.50 -19.04 -8.14
N PHE A 464 11.89 -18.51 -7.09
CA PHE A 464 11.71 -17.07 -6.92
C PHE A 464 13.03 -16.38 -6.57
N LYS A 465 13.21 -15.16 -7.08
CA LYS A 465 14.35 -14.29 -6.77
C LYS A 465 13.85 -12.93 -6.30
N VAL A 466 14.37 -12.46 -5.17
CA VAL A 466 13.92 -11.21 -4.52
C VAL A 466 14.15 -9.97 -5.39
N ASP A 467 15.15 -9.98 -6.26
CA ASP A 467 15.46 -8.90 -7.21
C ASP A 467 14.33 -8.66 -8.23
N LEU A 468 13.36 -9.57 -8.35
CA LEU A 468 12.14 -9.42 -9.15
C LEU A 468 10.97 -8.74 -8.39
N ALA A 469 11.16 -8.38 -7.12
CA ALA A 469 10.11 -7.83 -6.25
C ALA A 469 10.58 -6.58 -5.48
N GLN A 470 11.44 -5.75 -6.06
CA GLN A 470 12.05 -4.62 -5.34
C GLN A 470 11.11 -3.41 -5.22
N ASP A 471 10.39 -3.09 -6.29
CA ASP A 471 9.59 -1.87 -6.39
C ASP A 471 8.12 -2.11 -6.09
N TYR A 472 7.61 -3.30 -6.42
CA TYR A 472 6.20 -3.62 -6.34
C TYR A 472 5.97 -5.08 -5.96
N TYR A 473 5.05 -5.29 -5.02
CA TYR A 473 4.58 -6.59 -4.58
C TYR A 473 3.07 -6.53 -4.29
N CYS A 474 2.28 -7.40 -4.94
CA CYS A 474 0.85 -7.46 -4.68
C CYS A 474 0.32 -8.89 -4.76
N THR A 475 -0.47 -9.37 -3.79
CA THR A 475 -0.77 -10.81 -3.69
C THR A 475 -2.12 -11.27 -4.26
N LEU A 476 -3.04 -10.34 -4.58
CA LEU A 476 -4.39 -10.69 -5.04
C LEU A 476 -4.69 -10.17 -6.44
N ALA A 477 -4.67 -8.86 -6.64
CA ALA A 477 -5.01 -8.28 -7.95
C ALA A 477 -4.25 -6.98 -8.21
N SER A 478 -3.77 -6.84 -9.43
CA SER A 478 -2.96 -5.69 -9.84
C SER A 478 -3.40 -5.17 -11.21
N TYR A 479 -3.49 -3.85 -11.31
CA TYR A 479 -3.37 -3.14 -12.57
C TYR A 479 -2.11 -2.28 -12.52
N VAL A 480 -1.21 -2.44 -13.48
CA VAL A 480 0.05 -1.71 -13.57
C VAL A 480 0.15 -1.08 -14.94
N SER A 481 0.05 0.24 -15.02
CA SER A 481 0.41 0.98 -16.23
C SER A 481 1.92 1.20 -16.28
N ALA A 482 2.58 0.81 -17.37
CA ALA A 482 4.00 1.13 -17.55
C ALA A 482 4.18 2.57 -18.08
N ASP A 483 4.88 3.39 -17.31
CA ASP A 483 5.31 4.70 -17.77
C ASP A 483 6.44 4.59 -18.81
N ASN A 484 6.28 5.31 -19.92
CA ASN A 484 7.24 5.34 -21.02
C ASN A 484 8.27 6.46 -20.94
N THR A 485 8.26 7.25 -19.86
CA THR A 485 9.06 8.47 -19.78
C THR A 485 10.24 8.43 -18.81
N LEU A 486 10.30 7.42 -17.94
CA LEU A 486 11.46 7.14 -17.07
C LEU A 486 12.75 6.83 -17.86
N VAL A 487 13.91 7.19 -17.32
CA VAL A 487 15.23 6.98 -17.94
C VAL A 487 15.70 5.55 -17.72
N ARG A 488 16.22 4.91 -18.77
CA ARG A 488 16.66 3.50 -18.78
C ARG A 488 17.99 3.35 -19.51
N GLY A 489 18.62 2.19 -19.34
CA GLY A 489 19.84 1.83 -20.07
C GLY A 489 19.61 1.73 -21.58
N ASP A 490 20.68 1.95 -22.36
CA ASP A 490 20.63 1.83 -23.82
C ASP A 490 20.16 0.41 -24.22
N GLY A 491 19.13 0.34 -25.07
CA GLY A 491 18.56 -0.94 -25.53
C GLY A 491 17.57 -1.61 -24.57
N GLU A 492 17.29 -1.01 -23.41
CA GLU A 492 16.28 -1.53 -22.49
C GLU A 492 14.86 -1.34 -23.06
N THR A 493 14.18 -2.46 -23.34
CA THR A 493 12.83 -2.48 -23.92
C THR A 493 11.73 -2.76 -22.89
N LEU A 494 12.10 -3.17 -21.68
CA LEU A 494 11.17 -3.50 -20.60
C LEU A 494 11.07 -2.33 -19.63
N ALA A 495 9.86 -1.98 -19.21
CA ALA A 495 9.64 -1.11 -18.06
C ALA A 495 9.78 -1.87 -16.74
N TRP A 496 9.35 -3.12 -16.72
CA TRP A 496 9.36 -3.97 -15.55
C TRP A 496 9.89 -5.35 -15.88
N ARG A 497 10.71 -5.89 -14.97
CA ARG A 497 11.01 -7.33 -14.87
C ARG A 497 10.29 -7.85 -13.63
N GLY A 498 9.77 -9.06 -13.69
CA GLY A 498 8.95 -9.55 -12.60
C GLY A 498 8.74 -11.05 -12.56
N PHE A 499 7.97 -11.45 -11.54
CA PHE A 499 7.56 -12.81 -11.31
C PHE A 499 6.07 -12.82 -10.95
N GLU A 500 5.33 -13.76 -11.51
CA GLU A 500 3.92 -13.93 -11.22
C GLU A 500 3.63 -15.37 -10.85
N VAL A 501 2.84 -15.55 -9.80
CA VAL A 501 2.47 -16.86 -9.26
C VAL A 501 1.04 -16.86 -8.80
N GLY A 502 0.33 -17.93 -9.10
CA GLY A 502 -1.06 -18.07 -8.71
C GLY A 502 -1.51 -19.52 -8.68
N MET A 503 -2.74 -19.69 -8.23
CA MET A 503 -3.42 -20.97 -8.12
C MET A 503 -4.88 -20.82 -8.48
N PRO A 504 -5.54 -21.89 -8.98
CA PRO A 504 -6.98 -21.85 -9.20
C PRO A 504 -7.73 -21.63 -7.88
N PRO A 505 -8.97 -21.11 -7.94
CA PRO A 505 -9.81 -21.00 -6.76
C PRO A 505 -9.99 -22.35 -6.06
N VAL A 506 -10.02 -22.33 -4.73
CA VAL A 506 -10.08 -23.55 -3.94
C VAL A 506 -11.47 -24.17 -3.99
N ASN A 507 -11.53 -25.46 -4.30
CA ASN A 507 -12.78 -26.24 -4.29
C ASN A 507 -13.07 -26.89 -2.92
N GLY A 508 -12.16 -26.74 -1.95
CA GLY A 508 -12.29 -27.26 -0.59
C GLY A 508 -11.43 -26.48 0.40
N CYS A 509 -11.30 -27.01 1.61
CA CYS A 509 -10.59 -26.36 2.72
C CYS A 509 -9.09 -26.66 2.80
N SER A 510 -8.50 -27.39 1.84
CA SER A 510 -7.06 -27.70 1.85
C SER A 510 -6.39 -27.03 0.64
N VAL A 511 -5.31 -26.32 0.89
CA VAL A 511 -4.48 -25.63 -0.11
C VAL A 511 -3.15 -26.36 -0.22
N SER A 512 -2.80 -26.79 -1.43
CA SER A 512 -1.57 -27.50 -1.75
C SER A 512 -0.91 -26.89 -2.98
N ASP A 513 0.10 -27.52 -3.58
CA ASP A 513 0.71 -27.11 -4.86
C ASP A 513 -0.11 -27.55 -6.10
N THR A 514 -1.31 -28.12 -5.89
CA THR A 514 -2.17 -28.58 -7.00
C THR A 514 -2.66 -27.40 -7.85
N GLY A 515 -2.24 -27.37 -9.12
CA GLY A 515 -2.60 -26.29 -10.05
C GLY A 515 -1.80 -25.00 -9.85
N LEU A 516 -0.76 -25.03 -9.01
CA LEU A 516 0.22 -23.95 -8.90
C LEU A 516 0.85 -23.68 -10.26
N TRP A 517 0.81 -22.42 -10.68
CA TRP A 517 1.52 -21.95 -11.87
C TRP A 517 2.39 -20.76 -11.47
N SER A 518 3.51 -20.60 -12.17
CA SER A 518 4.34 -19.42 -12.05
C SER A 518 5.06 -19.12 -13.35
N ARG A 519 5.47 -17.86 -13.50
CA ARG A 519 6.23 -17.39 -14.66
C ARG A 519 7.04 -16.16 -14.30
N GLU A 520 8.23 -16.07 -14.86
CA GLU A 520 8.89 -14.77 -15.01
C GLU A 520 8.21 -13.99 -16.14
N ILE A 521 8.03 -12.70 -15.91
CA ILE A 521 7.39 -11.79 -16.84
C ILE A 521 8.27 -10.58 -17.09
N GLY A 522 8.06 -9.94 -18.23
CA GLY A 522 8.51 -8.57 -18.44
C GLY A 522 7.38 -7.77 -19.06
N ILE A 523 7.26 -6.52 -18.63
CA ILE A 523 6.24 -5.60 -19.12
C ILE A 523 6.97 -4.59 -20.01
N PRO A 524 6.69 -4.56 -21.33
CA PRO A 524 7.33 -3.62 -22.23
C PRO A 524 7.04 -2.16 -21.85
N VAL A 525 7.96 -1.27 -22.23
CA VAL A 525 7.78 0.17 -22.02
C VAL A 525 6.47 0.66 -22.66
N GLY A 526 5.65 1.39 -21.88
CA GLY A 526 4.37 1.93 -22.35
C GLY A 526 3.20 0.95 -22.39
N GLN A 527 3.38 -0.31 -21.97
CA GLN A 527 2.32 -1.31 -21.94
C GLN A 527 1.77 -1.50 -20.53
N SER A 528 0.44 -1.53 -20.39
CA SER A 528 -0.20 -1.90 -19.12
C SER A 528 -0.21 -3.42 -18.93
N TYR A 529 -0.34 -3.84 -17.68
CA TYR A 529 -0.40 -5.23 -17.25
C TYR A 529 -1.47 -5.43 -16.19
N GLU A 530 -2.24 -6.50 -16.29
CA GLU A 530 -3.23 -6.91 -15.29
C GLU A 530 -2.88 -8.28 -14.71
N SER A 531 -2.99 -8.42 -13.40
CA SER A 531 -2.88 -9.70 -12.71
C SER A 531 -4.14 -9.89 -11.87
N HIS A 532 -4.77 -11.06 -12.00
CA HIS A 532 -5.99 -11.40 -11.30
C HIS A 532 -5.78 -12.69 -10.53
N ASP A 533 -6.22 -12.73 -9.28
CA ASP A 533 -6.13 -13.92 -8.42
C ASP A 533 -4.71 -14.49 -8.32
N ALA A 534 -3.71 -13.61 -8.35
CA ALA A 534 -2.32 -13.98 -8.43
C ALA A 534 -1.41 -12.93 -7.78
N THR A 535 -0.29 -13.42 -7.27
CA THR A 535 0.78 -12.59 -6.73
C THR A 535 1.66 -12.06 -7.86
N LEU A 536 1.77 -10.74 -7.97
CA LEU A 536 2.58 -10.01 -8.94
C LEU A 536 3.74 -9.32 -8.22
N CYS A 537 4.95 -9.66 -8.65
CA CYS A 537 6.21 -9.07 -8.19
C CYS A 537 6.83 -8.32 -9.35
N LEU A 538 7.22 -7.05 -9.15
CA LEU A 538 7.92 -6.27 -10.18
C LEU A 538 9.09 -5.46 -9.62
N THR A 539 10.11 -5.33 -10.46
CA THR A 539 11.21 -4.39 -10.33
C THR A 539 11.29 -3.54 -11.58
N ASN A 540 11.34 -2.22 -11.40
CA ASN A 540 11.42 -1.27 -12.49
C ASN A 540 12.85 -1.26 -13.03
N THR A 541 12.98 -1.19 -14.35
CA THR A 541 14.27 -1.11 -15.03
C THR A 541 14.84 0.31 -15.09
N ALA A 542 14.05 1.30 -14.67
CA ALA A 542 14.44 2.70 -14.68
C ALA A 542 15.62 2.98 -13.74
N THR A 543 16.61 3.70 -14.26
CA THR A 543 17.79 4.13 -13.51
C THR A 543 17.65 5.56 -13.00
N ALA A 544 16.73 6.35 -13.53
CA ALA A 544 16.44 7.69 -13.04
C ALA A 544 15.07 8.15 -13.50
N ASP A 545 14.56 9.19 -12.85
CA ASP A 545 13.52 10.02 -13.43
C ASP A 545 14.10 11.11 -14.33
N ASN A 546 13.37 11.48 -15.36
CA ASN A 546 13.80 12.51 -16.29
C ASN A 546 13.54 13.90 -15.68
N VAL A 547 14.62 14.68 -15.50
CA VAL A 547 14.62 15.99 -14.82
C VAL A 547 13.64 17.05 -15.37
N ASN A 548 13.01 16.83 -16.52
CA ASN A 548 12.07 17.77 -17.14
C ASN A 548 10.62 17.25 -17.23
N ILE A 549 10.29 16.15 -16.55
CA ILE A 549 8.94 15.58 -16.58
C ILE A 549 8.30 15.77 -15.21
N ALA A 550 7.27 16.61 -15.16
CA ALA A 550 6.51 16.79 -13.94
C ALA A 550 5.70 15.51 -13.66
N ARG A 551 6.02 14.84 -12.55
CA ARG A 551 5.30 13.67 -12.05
C ARG A 551 4.25 14.10 -11.05
N SER A 552 3.09 13.46 -11.12
CA SER A 552 2.13 13.57 -10.02
C SER A 552 2.63 12.75 -8.82
N VAL A 553 3.06 11.50 -9.03
CA VAL A 553 3.57 10.64 -7.95
C VAL A 553 4.99 10.15 -8.23
N ILE A 554 5.86 10.19 -7.23
CA ILE A 554 7.19 9.57 -7.24
C ILE A 554 7.36 8.70 -5.99
N ILE A 555 7.74 7.43 -6.17
CA ILE A 555 8.05 6.48 -5.10
C ILE A 555 9.43 5.87 -5.36
N THR A 556 10.44 6.31 -4.61
CA THR A 556 11.84 5.91 -4.86
C THR A 556 12.68 5.83 -3.59
N GLY A 557 13.78 5.08 -3.62
CA GLY A 557 14.72 4.99 -2.49
C GLY A 557 14.15 4.35 -1.22
N ASN A 558 12.93 3.82 -1.26
CA ASN A 558 12.30 3.19 -0.10
C ASN A 558 12.82 1.75 0.09
N LYS A 559 12.81 1.28 1.33
CA LYS A 559 13.42 -0.01 1.73
C LYS A 559 12.44 -0.89 2.48
N SER A 560 12.39 -2.18 2.16
CA SER A 560 11.69 -3.20 2.95
C SER A 560 12.58 -4.39 3.30
N GLY A 561 12.32 -5.06 4.42
CA GLY A 561 13.01 -6.30 4.81
C GLY A 561 12.52 -7.55 4.06
N THR A 562 11.38 -7.44 3.39
CA THR A 562 10.67 -8.51 2.66
C THR A 562 10.77 -8.30 1.14
N HIS A 563 9.68 -7.80 0.55
CA HIS A 563 9.42 -7.52 -0.86
C HIS A 563 8.75 -6.14 -0.97
N GLY A 564 8.67 -5.61 -2.18
CA GLY A 564 7.94 -4.39 -2.49
C GLY A 564 8.43 -3.18 -1.71
N GLY A 565 9.75 -2.91 -1.73
CA GLY A 565 10.34 -1.75 -1.06
C GLY A 565 9.62 -0.44 -1.38
N GLY A 566 9.15 -0.28 -2.62
CA GLY A 566 8.27 0.82 -3.02
C GLY A 566 6.84 0.62 -2.53
N ILE A 567 6.17 -0.40 -3.07
CA ILE A 567 4.76 -0.72 -2.79
C ILE A 567 4.63 -2.21 -2.45
N ALA A 568 3.91 -2.52 -1.36
CA ALA A 568 3.50 -3.89 -1.00
C ALA A 568 2.01 -3.94 -0.60
N CYS A 569 1.22 -4.90 -1.08
CA CYS A 569 -0.18 -5.03 -0.67
C CYS A 569 -0.71 -6.44 -0.84
N ASN A 570 -1.38 -7.01 0.18
CA ASN A 570 -2.01 -8.32 -0.01
C ASN A 570 -3.44 -8.23 -0.56
N GLY A 571 -3.90 -7.02 -0.84
CA GLY A 571 -5.20 -6.73 -1.44
C GLY A 571 -5.06 -6.38 -2.92
N ALA A 572 -5.79 -5.36 -3.34
CA ALA A 572 -5.79 -4.92 -4.73
C ALA A 572 -5.11 -3.57 -4.90
N ILE A 573 -4.22 -3.48 -5.90
CA ILE A 573 -3.59 -2.22 -6.28
C ILE A 573 -3.96 -1.87 -7.72
N LYS A 574 -4.26 -0.58 -7.90
CA LYS A 574 -4.34 0.06 -9.21
C LYS A 574 -3.26 1.13 -9.29
N PHE A 575 -2.38 0.99 -10.28
CA PHE A 575 -1.20 1.83 -10.45
C PHE A 575 -1.12 2.47 -11.83
N GLY A 576 -0.90 3.78 -11.85
CA GLY A 576 -0.57 4.57 -13.03
C GLY A 576 -1.79 5.18 -13.73
N LYS A 577 -1.67 5.44 -15.04
CA LYS A 577 -2.71 6.13 -15.81
C LYS A 577 -3.81 5.15 -16.21
N PHE A 578 -5.05 5.50 -15.90
CA PHE A 578 -6.23 4.79 -16.36
C PHE A 578 -6.75 5.48 -17.62
N ASP A 579 -6.90 4.72 -18.70
CA ASP A 579 -7.65 5.20 -19.85
C ASP A 579 -9.14 5.20 -19.48
N THR A 580 -9.80 6.36 -19.63
CA THR A 580 -11.24 6.53 -19.36
C THR A 580 -12.13 5.90 -20.44
N GLU A 581 -11.53 5.44 -21.53
CA GLU A 581 -12.19 4.62 -22.55
C GLU A 581 -12.12 3.17 -22.11
N GLU A 582 -13.20 2.40 -22.22
CA GLU A 582 -13.24 0.95 -21.98
C GLU A 582 -12.27 0.23 -22.93
N LYS A 583 -10.98 0.26 -22.63
CA LYS A 583 -9.96 -0.52 -23.31
C LYS A 583 -9.75 -1.79 -22.50
N THR A 584 -9.99 -2.92 -23.13
CA THR A 584 -9.56 -4.21 -22.60
C THR A 584 -8.03 -4.21 -22.53
N THR A 585 -7.48 -4.41 -21.33
CA THR A 585 -6.04 -4.67 -21.18
C THR A 585 -5.75 -6.07 -21.70
N VAL A 586 -4.77 -6.18 -22.60
CA VAL A 586 -4.34 -7.46 -23.15
C VAL A 586 -2.91 -7.70 -22.72
N ASN A 587 -2.73 -8.62 -21.78
CA ASN A 587 -1.41 -8.91 -21.25
C ASN A 587 -0.48 -9.45 -22.35
N PRO A 588 0.79 -9.01 -22.38
CA PRO A 588 1.80 -9.65 -23.20
C PRO A 588 2.03 -11.11 -22.74
N TYR A 589 2.57 -11.93 -23.63
CA TYR A 589 3.02 -13.27 -23.30
C TYR A 589 4.51 -13.46 -23.59
N THR A 590 5.15 -14.28 -22.78
CA THR A 590 6.57 -14.60 -22.92
C THR A 590 6.75 -15.87 -23.74
N VAL A 591 7.62 -15.82 -24.75
CA VAL A 591 8.17 -17.00 -25.43
C VAL A 591 9.58 -17.22 -24.91
N SER A 592 9.77 -18.30 -24.17
CA SER A 592 11.07 -18.70 -23.63
C SER A 592 11.71 -19.77 -24.50
N LEU A 593 12.98 -19.58 -24.83
CA LEU A 593 13.82 -20.47 -25.62
C LEU A 593 15.13 -20.67 -24.85
N THR A 594 15.65 -21.90 -24.79
CA THR A 594 16.98 -22.13 -24.21
C THR A 594 18.00 -22.22 -25.32
N LYS A 595 19.01 -21.36 -25.28
CA LYS A 595 20.19 -21.45 -26.14
C LYS A 595 21.15 -22.47 -25.56
N LYS A 596 21.53 -23.45 -26.37
CA LYS A 596 22.63 -24.37 -26.08
C LYS A 596 23.72 -24.16 -27.09
N ILE A 597 24.93 -23.83 -26.62
CA ILE A 597 26.11 -23.82 -27.48
C ILE A 597 26.67 -25.24 -27.46
N VAL A 598 26.90 -25.80 -28.65
CA VAL A 598 27.52 -27.11 -28.80
C VAL A 598 28.75 -26.99 -29.69
N ASN A 599 29.78 -27.79 -29.41
CA ASN A 599 30.94 -27.89 -30.27
C ASN A 599 30.61 -28.70 -31.55
N SER A 600 31.59 -28.86 -32.45
CA SER A 600 31.43 -29.64 -33.70
C SER A 600 31.13 -31.14 -33.49
N LEU A 601 31.28 -31.64 -32.27
CA LEU A 601 30.97 -33.02 -31.88
C LEU A 601 29.60 -33.14 -31.18
N GLY A 602 28.91 -32.01 -30.94
CA GLY A 602 27.63 -31.95 -30.25
C GLY A 602 27.75 -31.86 -28.72
N ASP A 603 28.96 -31.74 -28.16
CA ASP A 603 29.13 -31.57 -26.73
C ASP A 603 28.73 -30.15 -26.31
N LEU A 604 28.02 -30.04 -25.19
CA LEU A 604 27.64 -28.75 -24.59
C LEU A 604 28.90 -27.95 -24.23
N LEU A 605 28.94 -26.71 -24.69
CA LEU A 605 29.89 -25.71 -24.25
C LEU A 605 29.24 -24.85 -23.16
N ASP A 606 30.02 -24.54 -22.13
CA ASP A 606 29.57 -23.72 -21.01
C ASP A 606 29.42 -22.26 -21.48
N ILE A 607 28.30 -21.63 -21.10
CA ILE A 607 28.01 -20.23 -21.41
C ILE A 607 28.28 -19.47 -20.11
N GLY A 608 29.27 -18.57 -20.12
CA GLY A 608 29.55 -17.73 -18.96
C GLY A 608 28.40 -16.76 -18.68
N SER A 609 28.31 -16.25 -17.45
CA SER A 609 27.34 -15.21 -17.07
C SER A 609 27.42 -13.95 -17.93
N ASP A 610 28.58 -13.71 -18.56
CA ASP A 610 28.88 -12.52 -19.33
C ASP A 610 28.62 -12.72 -20.85
N ASP A 611 28.28 -13.94 -21.29
CA ASP A 611 28.03 -14.28 -22.69
C ASP A 611 26.58 -13.97 -23.09
N VAL A 612 26.34 -12.73 -23.51
CA VAL A 612 25.02 -12.25 -23.96
C VAL A 612 24.90 -12.31 -25.48
N PHE A 613 23.92 -13.06 -25.97
CA PHE A 613 23.56 -13.15 -27.39
C PHE A 613 22.26 -12.39 -27.64
N ARG A 614 22.24 -11.60 -28.70
CA ARG A 614 21.04 -10.91 -29.18
C ARG A 614 20.35 -11.72 -30.27
N PHE A 615 19.04 -11.79 -30.20
CA PHE A 615 18.17 -12.40 -31.19
C PHE A 615 17.02 -11.46 -31.54
N GLU A 616 16.54 -11.59 -32.77
CA GLU A 616 15.39 -10.87 -33.27
C GLU A 616 14.30 -11.87 -33.68
N LEU A 617 13.09 -11.62 -33.20
CA LEU A 617 11.89 -12.35 -33.58
C LEU A 617 11.00 -11.39 -34.37
N THR A 618 10.79 -11.66 -35.64
CA THR A 618 9.94 -10.83 -36.51
C THR A 618 8.61 -11.51 -36.78
N ASP A 619 7.51 -10.81 -36.52
CA ASP A 619 6.17 -11.21 -36.95
C ASP A 619 6.06 -11.02 -38.47
N LYS A 620 5.83 -12.11 -39.21
CA LYS A 620 5.75 -12.03 -40.68
C LYS A 620 4.49 -11.36 -41.20
N GLU A 621 3.45 -11.24 -40.38
CA GLU A 621 2.18 -10.64 -40.77
C GLU A 621 2.19 -9.12 -40.54
N THR A 622 2.68 -8.67 -39.39
CA THR A 622 2.76 -7.24 -39.04
C THR A 622 4.09 -6.60 -39.43
N ASN A 623 5.13 -7.42 -39.65
CA ASN A 623 6.52 -6.99 -39.84
C ASN A 623 7.10 -6.24 -38.62
N GLU A 624 6.52 -6.46 -37.44
CA GLU A 624 7.06 -5.98 -36.18
C GLU A 624 8.16 -6.90 -35.67
N THR A 625 9.21 -6.32 -35.10
CA THR A 625 10.37 -7.07 -34.60
C THR A 625 10.47 -6.92 -33.09
N TYR A 626 10.78 -8.02 -32.42
CA TYR A 626 10.92 -8.14 -30.98
C TYR A 626 12.33 -8.63 -30.69
N GLU A 627 13.06 -7.92 -29.85
CA GLU A 627 14.41 -8.32 -29.45
C GLU A 627 14.36 -9.22 -28.21
N GLY A 628 15.25 -10.20 -28.18
CA GLY A 628 15.50 -11.05 -27.03
C GLY A 628 17.00 -11.17 -26.79
N TYR A 629 17.38 -11.16 -25.52
CA TYR A 629 18.77 -11.34 -25.09
C TYR A 629 18.88 -12.60 -24.24
N THR A 630 20.01 -13.31 -24.34
CA THR A 630 20.26 -14.46 -23.47
C THR A 630 20.82 -14.02 -22.13
N GLU A 631 20.27 -14.56 -21.06
CA GLU A 631 20.80 -14.47 -19.72
C GLU A 631 21.01 -15.89 -19.18
N ASN A 632 22.26 -16.28 -18.91
CA ASN A 632 22.63 -17.64 -18.49
C ASN A 632 22.13 -18.75 -19.45
N GLY A 633 22.05 -18.44 -20.75
CA GLY A 633 21.55 -19.36 -21.78
C GLY A 633 20.03 -19.35 -22.00
N ASP A 634 19.25 -18.66 -21.17
CA ASP A 634 17.81 -18.49 -21.38
C ASP A 634 17.52 -17.23 -22.20
N LEU A 635 16.77 -17.39 -23.29
CA LEU A 635 16.34 -16.33 -24.18
C LEU A 635 14.83 -16.14 -24.02
N LYS A 636 14.40 -14.89 -23.81
CA LYS A 636 12.97 -14.55 -23.67
C LYS A 636 12.58 -13.48 -24.67
N PHE A 637 11.44 -13.68 -25.34
CA PHE A 637 10.75 -12.66 -26.12
C PHE A 637 9.44 -12.32 -25.45
N ILE A 638 9.08 -11.05 -25.47
CA ILE A 638 7.81 -10.56 -24.95
C ILE A 638 6.99 -10.08 -26.13
N LEU A 639 5.87 -10.75 -26.36
CA LEU A 639 5.00 -10.53 -27.51
C LEU A 639 3.66 -9.96 -27.04
N PRO A 640 3.00 -9.11 -27.83
CA PRO A 640 1.67 -8.61 -27.50
C PRO A 640 0.68 -9.76 -27.44
N GLY A 641 -0.21 -9.75 -26.45
CA GLY A 641 -1.26 -10.76 -26.34
C GLY A 641 -2.36 -10.63 -27.38
N PHE A 642 -3.35 -11.51 -27.28
CA PHE A 642 -4.49 -11.57 -28.20
C PHE A 642 -5.76 -11.07 -27.50
N SER A 643 -6.46 -10.13 -28.12
CA SER A 643 -7.72 -9.56 -27.60
C SER A 643 -8.95 -10.44 -27.81
N THR A 644 -8.82 -11.56 -28.52
CA THR A 644 -9.93 -12.45 -28.88
C THR A 644 -9.63 -13.88 -28.47
N GLU A 645 -10.61 -14.58 -27.92
CA GLU A 645 -10.47 -15.97 -27.49
C GLU A 645 -10.25 -16.95 -28.67
N GLY A 646 -9.81 -18.17 -28.34
CA GLY A 646 -9.61 -19.27 -29.28
C GLY A 646 -8.16 -19.47 -29.74
N PRO A 647 -7.87 -20.60 -30.40
CA PRO A 647 -6.54 -20.92 -30.89
C PRO A 647 -6.04 -19.84 -31.86
N LYS A 648 -4.79 -19.40 -31.67
CA LYS A 648 -4.11 -18.41 -32.51
C LYS A 648 -2.87 -19.05 -33.12
N GLU A 649 -2.69 -18.86 -34.42
CA GLU A 649 -1.44 -19.17 -35.10
C GLU A 649 -0.74 -17.85 -35.43
N LYS A 650 0.57 -17.77 -35.16
CA LYS A 650 1.44 -16.68 -35.59
C LYS A 650 2.67 -17.24 -36.30
N ASN A 651 3.04 -16.60 -37.41
CA ASN A 651 4.25 -16.93 -38.17
C ASN A 651 5.40 -16.02 -37.75
N LEU A 652 6.35 -16.58 -37.02
CA LEU A 652 7.51 -15.84 -36.52
C LEU A 652 8.77 -16.23 -37.28
N LEU A 653 9.57 -15.24 -37.67
CA LEU A 653 10.92 -15.42 -38.20
C LEU A 653 11.92 -15.20 -37.06
N PHE A 654 12.80 -16.16 -36.84
CA PHE A 654 13.81 -16.10 -35.78
C PHE A 654 15.18 -15.95 -36.41
N GLU A 655 15.85 -14.83 -36.13
CA GLU A 655 17.19 -14.52 -36.61
C GLU A 655 18.11 -14.25 -35.42
N GLY A 656 19.36 -14.73 -35.51
CA GLY A 656 20.36 -14.55 -34.48
C GLY A 656 21.71 -14.25 -35.10
N ASP A 657 22.33 -13.17 -34.66
CA ASP A 657 23.67 -12.78 -35.09
C ASP A 657 24.70 -13.22 -34.05
N ILE A 658 25.84 -13.70 -34.54
CA ILE A 658 27.03 -13.98 -33.74
C ILE A 658 28.01 -12.87 -34.10
N ASN A 659 28.17 -11.88 -33.22
CA ASN A 659 29.21 -10.86 -33.35
C ASN A 659 30.52 -11.32 -32.73
#